data_AF-A0A7C6HKG4-F1
#
_entry.id   AF-A0A7C6HKG4-F1
#
_cell.length_a   1.000
_cell.length_b   1.000
_cell.length_c   1.000
_cell.angle_alpha   90.00
_cell.angle_beta   90.00
_cell.angle_gamma   90.00
#
_symmetry.space_group_name_H-M   'P 1'
#
loop_
_entity.id
_entity.type
_entity.pdbx_description
1 polymer ?
#
loop_
_entity_poly.entity_id
_entity_poly.type
_entity_poly.pdbx_seq_one_letter_code
_entity_poly.pdbx_strand_id
1 'polypeptide(L)'
;MELDIKKRYYKLASLDSCEEPGFCVSENEIRTAYTIGDDYGLHRSRFSFDMVLKDEIEVGLKLFETRMQGIGLWFTLKDGKILIYNQSSGLSVEINHNIELAKKRKIVFLENLSDITLMVDDMVICVVKIDKDNLTVLEKDEKVLEEVKNESIPISGFVKIAAKDEEISNIEYEHYEVIQTFKEFKNRNMDYSTWIATDDLGRVTPDYSIVGGPGKEKYVGLFYFMCHVHAMGEKARDHTKIYLEQGLEALKEFLPKSHGGHWAEPYFGYYLSYDEWVYFKHAFMLEAAGVDFIFLDFSNHRTYPDATKVLLDTWLKIRKMGCNTPQIVPMCGDMPSILVVDLYTLWDTIFTKPEYDELLFKWEGKPLILGNNDDPKGDRWTVSGTTPQTREQFYEIISRDKNILKFFESGRFHECLSKLTVRKCWAWQASRYEEDKNFAGYWDWLDWSPQAPGRSFDGEIEQISVKMGTHAHTSTGRSYLGKKDYGTGLGDFDFTLGTAKYGLCFEEQFRNAMKVDPKVIMITGWNEWYAGCIKLPGRDDLVVGHTSTPGYYLVDQFNPEFSRDGEPMKIRNGVGFGDNYYYQMVNYIREFKGINKMPVASGQKTIDLNGGLSEWDDVGPVYTDFVNDTVFRRHLSWGGAYMYINNTGRNDIDYAKVSQDDEYIYFLVTTAHPLVFVDESNFMNLFIDIDMNHDTGWEGYDFIINRNREEKTVSVERFVNNSWEFEEAGRAEYKLYKKCLMLKVAKKILGFEGKKVSFDFKWADNSTTTGNVMEFMDLGDAAPDSRFNFRYVVE
;
A
#
# COMPACT_ATOMS: atom_id res chain seq x y z
N MET A 1 -3.97 -11.84 -15.60
CA MET A 1 -5.35 -11.84 -15.07
C MET A 1 -6.38 -12.08 -16.16
N GLU A 2 -7.51 -12.72 -15.85
CA GLU A 2 -8.69 -12.78 -16.74
C GLU A 2 -9.76 -11.79 -16.27
N LEU A 3 -10.26 -10.97 -17.20
CA LEU A 3 -11.33 -10.00 -16.95
C LEU A 3 -12.62 -10.52 -17.60
N ASP A 4 -13.64 -10.77 -16.78
CA ASP A 4 -15.01 -10.95 -17.26
C ASP A 4 -15.70 -9.58 -17.27
N ILE A 5 -16.22 -9.19 -18.44
CA ILE A 5 -16.79 -7.86 -18.67
C ILE A 5 -18.25 -8.02 -19.08
N LYS A 6 -19.15 -7.50 -18.26
CA LYS A 6 -20.60 -7.52 -18.54
C LYS A 6 -21.11 -6.11 -18.82
N LYS A 7 -21.44 -5.86 -20.10
CA LYS A 7 -22.10 -4.62 -20.50
C LYS A 7 -23.56 -4.61 -20.07
N ARG A 8 -23.96 -3.55 -19.38
CA ARG A 8 -25.33 -3.24 -18.97
C ARG A 8 -25.76 -1.91 -19.57
N TYR A 9 -27.02 -1.85 -19.97
CA TYR A 9 -27.65 -0.66 -20.54
C TYR A 9 -28.84 -0.27 -19.68
N TYR A 10 -28.88 0.99 -19.28
CA TYR A 10 -29.91 1.54 -18.41
C TYR A 10 -30.65 2.65 -19.15
N LYS A 11 -31.98 2.65 -19.10
CA LYS A 11 -32.82 3.63 -19.80
C LYS A 11 -34.06 4.00 -19.02
N LEU A 12 -34.10 5.23 -18.52
CA LEU A 12 -35.26 5.84 -17.88
C LEU A 12 -36.10 6.63 -18.88
N ALA A 13 -37.37 6.22 -19.05
CA ALA A 13 -38.27 6.85 -20.03
C ALA A 13 -38.66 8.29 -19.64
N SER A 14 -39.03 8.53 -18.37
CA SER A 14 -39.40 9.83 -17.83
C SER A 14 -39.15 9.91 -16.32
N LEU A 15 -39.23 11.11 -15.74
CA LEU A 15 -39.09 11.34 -14.29
C LEU A 15 -40.19 10.66 -13.45
N ASP A 16 -41.36 10.43 -14.02
CA ASP A 16 -42.51 9.81 -13.34
C ASP A 16 -42.43 8.28 -13.22
N SER A 17 -41.46 7.64 -13.90
CA SER A 17 -41.23 6.19 -13.76
C SER A 17 -40.41 5.92 -12.49
N CYS A 18 -41.08 5.93 -11.35
CA CYS A 18 -40.52 5.41 -10.10
C CYS A 18 -40.23 3.90 -10.29
N GLU A 19 -39.02 3.46 -9.95
CA GLU A 19 -38.57 2.05 -9.90
C GLU A 19 -37.89 1.46 -11.17
N GLU A 20 -36.96 2.19 -11.80
CA GLU A 20 -36.01 1.55 -12.72
C GLU A 20 -34.68 1.16 -12.05
N PRO A 21 -34.27 -0.13 -12.12
CA PRO A 21 -32.98 -0.56 -11.60
C PRO A 21 -31.87 0.10 -12.43
N GLY A 22 -31.13 1.04 -11.84
CA GLY A 22 -30.07 1.78 -12.53
C GLY A 22 -30.07 3.29 -12.26
N PHE A 23 -31.13 3.83 -11.67
CA PHE A 23 -31.23 5.25 -11.34
C PHE A 23 -31.68 5.45 -9.88
N CYS A 24 -31.20 6.52 -9.26
CA CYS A 24 -31.70 7.05 -8.01
C CYS A 24 -32.36 8.39 -8.31
N VAL A 25 -33.68 8.47 -8.19
CA VAL A 25 -34.48 9.66 -8.54
C VAL A 25 -35.06 10.29 -7.28
N SER A 26 -34.97 11.62 -7.19
CA SER A 26 -35.62 12.45 -6.17
C SER A 26 -36.26 13.68 -6.82
N GLU A 27 -36.97 14.50 -6.04
CA GLU A 27 -37.85 15.57 -6.53
C GLU A 27 -37.21 16.54 -7.54
N ASN A 28 -35.89 16.79 -7.45
CA ASN A 28 -35.16 17.69 -8.37
C ASN A 28 -33.81 17.11 -8.84
N GLU A 29 -33.60 15.80 -8.67
CA GLU A 29 -32.32 15.17 -8.94
C GLU A 29 -32.47 13.76 -9.49
N ILE A 30 -31.67 13.45 -10.51
CA ILE A 30 -31.51 12.12 -11.08
C ILE A 30 -30.04 11.75 -10.96
N ARG A 31 -29.75 10.59 -10.37
CA ARG A 31 -28.39 10.06 -10.29
C ARG A 31 -28.31 8.67 -10.90
N THR A 32 -27.20 8.34 -11.54
CA THR A 32 -26.91 6.97 -11.92
C THR A 32 -26.61 6.14 -10.67
N ALA A 33 -27.14 4.92 -10.62
CA ALA A 33 -26.84 3.97 -9.54
C ALA A 33 -25.43 3.36 -9.69
N TYR A 34 -24.89 3.37 -10.92
CA TYR A 34 -23.57 2.84 -11.27
C TYR A 34 -22.72 3.93 -11.94
N THR A 35 -21.41 3.75 -11.92
CA THR A 35 -20.48 4.56 -12.71
C THR A 35 -20.79 4.40 -14.19
N ILE A 36 -20.69 5.48 -14.96
CA ILE A 36 -20.75 5.34 -16.43
C ILE A 36 -19.43 4.77 -16.91
N GLY A 37 -19.46 3.86 -17.88
CA GLY A 37 -18.27 3.12 -18.29
C GLY A 37 -18.04 1.99 -17.29
N ASP A 38 -16.93 2.00 -16.56
CA ASP A 38 -16.70 1.05 -15.46
C ASP A 38 -16.03 1.72 -14.27
N ASP A 39 -15.93 0.97 -13.18
CA ASP A 39 -15.37 1.44 -11.92
C ASP A 39 -13.87 1.79 -12.00
N TYR A 40 -13.15 1.29 -13.00
CA TYR A 40 -11.70 1.44 -13.18
C TYR A 40 -11.32 2.32 -14.37
N GLY A 41 -12.28 2.78 -15.17
CA GLY A 41 -12.05 3.60 -16.36
C GLY A 41 -11.33 2.88 -17.49
N LEU A 42 -11.75 1.66 -17.80
CA LEU A 42 -11.22 0.84 -18.91
C LEU A 42 -12.08 0.94 -20.18
N HIS A 43 -13.36 1.28 -20.04
CA HIS A 43 -14.34 1.30 -21.11
C HIS A 43 -14.89 2.71 -21.33
N ARG A 44 -14.85 3.14 -22.59
CA ARG A 44 -15.60 4.33 -23.03
C ARG A 44 -17.09 4.17 -22.74
N SER A 45 -17.76 5.29 -22.51
CA SER A 45 -19.20 5.30 -22.23
C SER A 45 -19.91 6.46 -22.89
N ARG A 46 -21.24 6.38 -22.84
CA ARG A 46 -22.18 7.39 -23.33
C ARG A 46 -23.23 7.61 -22.27
N PHE A 47 -23.46 8.87 -21.93
CA PHE A 47 -24.61 9.32 -21.15
C PHE A 47 -25.45 10.26 -22.03
N SER A 48 -26.76 10.09 -22.08
CA SER A 48 -27.62 10.98 -22.85
C SER A 48 -29.02 11.12 -22.29
N PHE A 49 -29.68 12.22 -22.64
CA PHE A 49 -31.08 12.47 -22.33
C PHE A 49 -31.69 13.43 -23.35
N ASP A 50 -33.01 13.39 -23.48
CA ASP A 50 -33.79 14.41 -24.18
C ASP A 50 -34.23 15.46 -23.16
N MET A 51 -34.20 16.75 -23.53
CA MET A 51 -34.70 17.83 -22.69
C MET A 51 -35.45 18.91 -23.47
N VAL A 52 -36.32 19.64 -22.78
CA VAL A 52 -36.79 20.98 -23.16
C VAL A 52 -36.45 21.92 -22.00
N LEU A 53 -35.55 22.87 -22.24
CA LEU A 53 -35.04 23.76 -21.19
C LEU A 53 -36.02 24.90 -20.89
N LYS A 54 -36.26 25.19 -19.61
CA LYS A 54 -37.07 26.31 -19.11
C LYS A 54 -36.23 27.38 -18.43
N ASP A 55 -35.26 26.98 -17.62
CA ASP A 55 -34.32 27.86 -16.90
C ASP A 55 -32.87 27.35 -17.06
N GLU A 56 -32.46 26.39 -16.24
CA GLU A 56 -31.13 25.80 -16.27
C GLU A 56 -31.14 24.33 -15.81
N ILE A 57 -30.24 23.54 -16.36
CA ILE A 57 -29.97 22.16 -15.93
C ILE A 57 -28.49 22.04 -15.58
N GLU A 58 -28.19 21.43 -14.44
CA GLU A 58 -26.82 21.06 -14.08
C GLU A 58 -26.61 19.56 -14.28
N VAL A 59 -25.57 19.20 -15.02
CA VAL A 59 -25.12 17.82 -15.21
C VAL A 59 -23.72 17.67 -14.62
N GLY A 60 -23.59 16.88 -13.57
CA GLY A 60 -22.31 16.49 -12.99
C GLY A 60 -21.86 15.13 -13.53
N LEU A 61 -20.62 15.04 -14.01
CA LEU A 61 -19.97 13.86 -14.55
C LEU A 61 -18.73 13.50 -13.75
N LYS A 62 -18.31 12.24 -13.84
CA LYS A 62 -17.20 11.66 -13.05
C LYS A 62 -17.34 12.00 -11.56
N LEU A 63 -18.57 11.91 -11.06
CA LEU A 63 -18.86 12.22 -9.66
C LEU A 63 -18.46 11.06 -8.75
N PHE A 64 -17.96 11.37 -7.58
CA PHE A 64 -17.93 10.44 -6.45
C PHE A 64 -18.49 11.13 -5.21
N GLU A 65 -19.20 10.36 -4.38
CA GLU A 65 -19.85 10.91 -3.21
C GLU A 65 -18.85 11.16 -2.09
N THR A 66 -18.84 12.41 -1.64
CA THR A 66 -18.33 12.82 -0.33
C THR A 66 -19.46 13.52 0.40
N ARG A 67 -19.33 13.78 1.71
CA ARG A 67 -20.30 14.63 2.44
C ARG A 67 -20.34 16.08 1.89
N MET A 68 -19.40 16.46 1.02
CA MET A 68 -19.26 17.79 0.43
C MET A 68 -19.62 17.74 -1.07
N GLN A 69 -20.91 17.84 -1.37
CA GLN A 69 -21.49 18.25 -2.68
C GLN A 69 -21.15 17.43 -3.95
N GLY A 70 -20.37 16.35 -3.85
CA GLY A 70 -19.98 15.52 -5.00
C GLY A 70 -18.83 16.15 -5.78
N ILE A 71 -17.66 15.53 -5.73
CA ILE A 71 -16.48 15.99 -6.47
C ILE A 71 -16.55 15.41 -7.88
N GLY A 72 -16.43 16.27 -8.90
CA GLY A 72 -16.42 15.91 -10.32
C GLY A 72 -16.50 17.13 -11.23
N LEU A 73 -16.87 16.92 -12.49
CA LEU A 73 -16.95 17.97 -13.52
C LEU A 73 -18.42 18.35 -13.76
N TRP A 74 -18.74 19.63 -13.68
CA TRP A 74 -20.12 20.11 -13.77
C TRP A 74 -20.34 20.93 -15.03
N PHE A 75 -21.49 20.70 -15.67
CA PHE A 75 -21.97 21.39 -16.85
C PHE A 75 -23.33 22.02 -16.56
N THR A 76 -23.42 23.36 -16.54
CA THR A 76 -24.69 24.07 -16.45
C THR A 76 -25.14 24.47 -17.84
N LEU A 77 -26.24 23.88 -18.30
CA LEU A 77 -26.86 24.15 -19.59
C LEU A 77 -27.85 25.31 -19.46
N LYS A 78 -27.66 26.36 -20.25
CA LYS A 78 -28.52 27.55 -20.35
C LYS A 78 -28.83 27.85 -21.81
N ASP A 79 -29.93 28.54 -22.08
CA ASP A 79 -30.25 28.88 -23.47
C ASP A 79 -29.13 29.76 -24.07
N GLY A 80 -28.54 29.30 -25.18
CA GLY A 80 -27.43 29.95 -25.87
C GLY A 80 -26.04 29.86 -25.21
N LYS A 81 -25.89 29.21 -24.04
CA LYS A 81 -24.57 29.06 -23.39
C LYS A 81 -24.45 27.86 -22.46
N ILE A 82 -23.23 27.39 -22.28
CA ILE A 82 -22.87 26.30 -21.36
C ILE A 82 -21.77 26.80 -20.43
N LEU A 83 -21.93 26.59 -19.13
CA LEU A 83 -20.90 26.81 -18.12
C LEU A 83 -20.29 25.46 -17.73
N ILE A 84 -18.96 25.38 -17.71
CA ILE A 84 -18.22 24.21 -17.26
C ILE A 84 -17.43 24.62 -16.03
N TYR A 85 -17.56 23.87 -14.94
CA TYR A 85 -16.80 24.17 -13.73
C TYR A 85 -16.34 22.94 -12.97
N ASN A 86 -15.23 23.08 -12.25
CA ASN A 86 -14.76 22.12 -11.26
C ASN A 86 -14.29 22.86 -10.01
N GLN A 87 -14.94 22.58 -8.89
CA GLN A 87 -14.73 23.30 -7.64
C GLN A 87 -13.30 23.14 -7.09
N SER A 88 -12.67 21.98 -7.29
CA SER A 88 -11.35 21.69 -6.70
C SER A 88 -10.22 22.39 -7.44
N SER A 89 -10.26 22.42 -8.78
CA SER A 89 -9.24 23.07 -9.61
C SER A 89 -9.48 24.57 -9.81
N GLY A 90 -10.70 25.05 -9.55
CA GLY A 90 -11.11 26.42 -9.84
C GLY A 90 -11.51 26.66 -11.30
N LEU A 91 -11.57 25.61 -12.14
CA LEU A 91 -12.03 25.70 -13.53
C LEU A 91 -13.39 26.39 -13.63
N SER A 92 -13.53 27.37 -14.53
CA SER A 92 -14.81 28.04 -14.80
C SER A 92 -14.84 28.66 -16.20
N VAL A 93 -15.40 27.92 -17.17
CA VAL A 93 -15.46 28.33 -18.59
C VAL A 93 -16.90 28.52 -19.05
N GLU A 94 -17.21 29.68 -19.62
CA GLU A 94 -18.46 29.93 -20.33
C GLU A 94 -18.26 29.79 -21.85
N ILE A 95 -19.09 28.96 -22.49
CA ILE A 95 -19.08 28.73 -23.94
C ILE A 95 -20.42 29.16 -24.52
N ASN A 96 -20.39 30.10 -25.46
CA ASN A 96 -21.59 30.57 -26.16
C ASN A 96 -21.87 29.70 -27.39
N HIS A 97 -23.13 29.40 -27.66
CA HIS A 97 -23.56 28.64 -28.85
C HIS A 97 -24.90 29.15 -29.41
N ASN A 98 -25.16 28.88 -30.69
CA ASN A 98 -26.36 29.37 -31.38
C ASN A 98 -27.53 28.35 -31.35
N ILE A 99 -27.63 27.55 -30.28
CA ILE A 99 -28.64 26.47 -30.19
C ILE A 99 -29.69 26.88 -29.18
N GLU A 100 -30.95 26.90 -29.63
CA GLU A 100 -32.13 27.14 -28.80
C GLU A 100 -32.46 25.85 -28.02
N LEU A 101 -32.14 25.84 -26.73
CA LEU A 101 -32.38 24.73 -25.80
C LEU A 101 -33.81 24.72 -25.24
N ALA A 102 -34.57 25.81 -25.44
CA ALA A 102 -36.01 25.89 -25.14
C ALA A 102 -36.90 25.04 -26.07
N LYS A 103 -36.30 24.35 -27.05
CA LYS A 103 -36.93 23.32 -27.88
C LYS A 103 -36.47 21.95 -27.44
N LYS A 104 -37.19 20.90 -27.84
CA LYS A 104 -36.74 19.53 -27.57
C LYS A 104 -35.37 19.29 -28.23
N ARG A 105 -34.36 19.00 -27.42
CA ARG A 105 -32.98 18.68 -27.81
C ARG A 105 -32.53 17.37 -27.22
N LYS A 106 -31.64 16.68 -27.92
CA LYS A 106 -30.92 15.52 -27.41
C LYS A 106 -29.53 15.95 -26.93
N ILE A 107 -29.26 15.74 -25.64
CA ILE A 107 -27.97 16.00 -25.01
C ILE A 107 -27.20 14.70 -24.90
N VAL A 108 -25.93 14.71 -25.30
CA VAL A 108 -25.06 13.53 -25.24
C VAL A 108 -23.71 13.93 -24.68
N PHE A 109 -23.26 13.18 -23.67
CA PHE A 109 -21.90 13.18 -23.18
C PHE A 109 -21.24 11.87 -23.61
N LEU A 110 -20.18 11.98 -24.41
CA LEU A 110 -19.32 10.85 -24.78
C LEU A 110 -18.08 10.89 -23.91
N GLU A 111 -17.87 9.85 -23.11
CA GLU A 111 -16.70 9.70 -22.26
C GLU A 111 -15.72 8.71 -22.91
N ASN A 112 -14.62 9.22 -23.43
CA ASN A 112 -13.59 8.45 -24.15
C ASN A 112 -12.33 8.24 -23.30
N LEU A 113 -12.52 7.94 -22.01
CA LEU A 113 -11.45 7.76 -21.01
C LEU A 113 -10.69 9.06 -20.68
N SER A 114 -9.96 9.61 -21.65
CA SER A 114 -9.15 10.83 -21.54
C SER A 114 -9.90 12.12 -21.91
N ASP A 115 -11.13 12.02 -22.38
CA ASP A 115 -11.94 13.20 -22.69
C ASP A 115 -13.44 12.97 -22.49
N ILE A 116 -14.15 14.07 -22.26
CA ILE A 116 -15.61 14.16 -22.27
C ILE A 116 -16.02 15.11 -23.39
N THR A 117 -16.75 14.61 -24.38
CA THR A 117 -17.31 15.42 -25.46
C THR A 117 -18.80 15.67 -25.21
N LEU A 118 -19.19 16.95 -25.17
CA LEU A 118 -20.59 17.37 -25.05
C LEU A 118 -21.17 17.68 -26.43
N MET A 119 -22.28 17.03 -26.77
CA MET A 119 -23.00 17.20 -28.03
C MET A 119 -24.46 17.54 -27.79
N VAL A 120 -25.00 18.40 -28.68
CA VAL A 120 -26.43 18.75 -28.74
C VAL A 120 -26.93 18.50 -30.16
N ASP A 121 -27.93 17.63 -30.34
CA ASP A 121 -28.45 17.21 -31.65
C ASP A 121 -27.33 16.85 -32.65
N ASP A 122 -26.39 16.02 -32.19
CA ASP A 122 -25.19 15.58 -32.93
C ASP A 122 -24.13 16.65 -33.24
N MET A 123 -24.31 17.90 -32.80
CA MET A 123 -23.29 18.96 -32.89
C MET A 123 -22.40 18.99 -31.66
N VAL A 124 -21.07 18.89 -31.86
CA VAL A 124 -20.08 19.07 -30.79
C VAL A 124 -20.09 20.52 -30.30
N ILE A 125 -20.28 20.71 -29.01
CA ILE A 125 -20.20 22.03 -28.37
C ILE A 125 -18.82 22.26 -27.79
N CYS A 126 -18.31 21.29 -27.05
CA CYS A 126 -17.00 21.36 -26.41
C CYS A 126 -16.45 19.96 -26.12
N VAL A 127 -15.14 19.92 -25.86
CA VAL A 127 -14.41 18.74 -25.38
C VAL A 127 -13.65 19.14 -24.13
N VAL A 128 -13.77 18.35 -23.07
CA VAL A 128 -12.93 18.50 -21.87
C VAL A 128 -11.94 17.34 -21.86
N LYS A 129 -10.67 17.62 -22.13
CA LYS A 129 -9.59 16.65 -21.96
C LYS A 129 -9.21 16.56 -20.49
N ILE A 130 -9.03 15.34 -20.03
CA ILE A 130 -8.72 14.98 -18.66
C ILE A 130 -7.47 14.11 -18.71
N ASP A 131 -6.35 14.69 -18.30
CA ASP A 131 -5.13 13.93 -18.05
C ASP A 131 -4.79 13.95 -16.56
N LYS A 132 -3.69 13.28 -16.19
CA LYS A 132 -3.28 13.13 -14.80
C LYS A 132 -2.92 14.47 -14.13
N ASP A 133 -2.47 15.45 -14.91
CA ASP A 133 -1.92 16.71 -14.43
C ASP A 133 -2.87 17.88 -14.70
N ASN A 134 -3.69 17.82 -15.77
CA ASN A 134 -4.48 18.94 -16.27
C ASN A 134 -5.91 18.56 -16.71
N LEU A 135 -6.79 19.56 -16.58
CA LEU A 135 -8.09 19.63 -17.22
C LEU A 135 -8.03 20.71 -18.30
N THR A 136 -8.28 20.35 -19.56
CA THR A 136 -8.25 21.29 -20.67
C THR A 136 -9.63 21.37 -21.32
N VAL A 137 -10.23 22.56 -21.36
CA VAL A 137 -11.49 22.82 -22.05
C VAL A 137 -11.20 23.32 -23.46
N LEU A 138 -11.77 22.65 -24.45
CA LEU A 138 -11.61 22.94 -25.87
C LEU A 138 -12.97 23.33 -26.48
N GLU A 139 -12.95 24.30 -27.39
CA GLU A 139 -14.06 24.60 -28.29
C GLU A 139 -14.15 23.53 -29.41
N LYS A 140 -15.23 23.56 -30.21
CA LYS A 140 -15.47 22.61 -31.31
C LYS A 140 -14.37 22.53 -32.38
N ASP A 141 -13.51 23.54 -32.49
CA ASP A 141 -12.40 23.65 -33.45
C ASP A 141 -11.03 23.33 -32.82
N GLU A 142 -11.03 22.65 -31.67
CA GLU A 142 -9.85 22.27 -30.88
C GLU A 142 -9.08 23.46 -30.28
N LYS A 143 -9.67 24.66 -30.27
CA LYS A 143 -9.10 25.81 -29.59
C LYS A 143 -9.19 25.64 -28.07
N VAL A 144 -8.04 25.74 -27.38
CA VAL A 144 -7.96 25.76 -25.91
C VAL A 144 -8.61 27.03 -25.37
N LEU A 145 -9.60 26.87 -24.49
CA LEU A 145 -10.29 27.95 -23.79
C LEU A 145 -9.70 28.18 -22.40
N GLU A 146 -9.46 27.10 -21.66
CA GLU A 146 -8.82 27.12 -20.34
C GLU A 146 -8.10 25.79 -20.09
N GLU A 147 -6.99 25.87 -19.37
CA GLU A 147 -6.25 24.71 -18.87
C GLU A 147 -5.94 24.98 -17.39
N VAL A 148 -6.36 24.07 -16.52
CA VAL A 148 -6.07 24.12 -15.08
C VAL A 148 -5.53 22.79 -14.61
N LYS A 149 -4.89 22.77 -13.45
CA LYS A 149 -4.39 21.55 -12.86
C LYS A 149 -5.55 20.61 -12.47
N ASN A 150 -5.45 19.33 -12.84
CA ASN A 150 -6.36 18.30 -12.36
C ASN A 150 -5.93 17.86 -10.95
N GLU A 151 -6.77 18.12 -9.94
CA GLU A 151 -6.46 17.75 -8.55
C GLU A 151 -7.41 16.71 -7.97
N SER A 152 -8.52 16.41 -8.63
CA SER A 152 -9.61 15.66 -7.99
C SER A 152 -10.58 14.96 -8.92
N ILE A 153 -10.49 15.14 -10.25
CA ILE A 153 -11.39 14.43 -11.16
C ILE A 153 -10.96 12.96 -11.19
N PRO A 154 -11.82 12.02 -10.75
CA PRO A 154 -11.48 10.61 -10.79
C PRO A 154 -11.48 10.11 -12.24
N ILE A 155 -10.79 9.00 -12.48
CA ILE A 155 -10.78 8.35 -13.80
C ILE A 155 -12.19 7.83 -14.17
N SER A 156 -13.01 7.46 -13.20
CA SER A 156 -14.41 7.00 -13.40
C SER A 156 -15.34 7.60 -12.36
N GLY A 157 -16.64 7.71 -12.65
CA GLY A 157 -17.61 8.19 -11.67
C GLY A 157 -19.06 8.11 -12.10
N PHE A 158 -19.94 8.52 -11.19
CA PHE A 158 -21.38 8.61 -11.39
C PHE A 158 -21.75 9.85 -12.20
N VAL A 159 -22.99 9.87 -12.70
CA VAL A 159 -23.60 11.04 -13.30
C VAL A 159 -24.77 11.50 -12.45
N LYS A 160 -24.91 12.82 -12.31
CA LYS A 160 -26.04 13.46 -11.65
C LYS A 160 -26.61 14.53 -12.57
N ILE A 161 -27.92 14.59 -12.69
CA ILE A 161 -28.66 15.71 -13.26
C ILE A 161 -29.42 16.38 -12.12
N ALA A 162 -29.18 17.67 -11.89
CA ALA A 162 -30.02 18.51 -11.06
C ALA A 162 -30.84 19.42 -11.98
N ALA A 163 -32.16 19.31 -11.89
CA ALA A 163 -33.10 20.00 -12.75
C ALA A 163 -34.37 20.32 -11.97
N LYS A 164 -34.88 21.54 -12.11
CA LYS A 164 -36.06 22.02 -11.40
C LYS A 164 -37.12 22.43 -12.41
N ASP A 165 -38.28 21.77 -12.37
CA ASP A 165 -39.42 22.01 -13.27
C ASP A 165 -39.18 21.73 -14.78
N GLU A 166 -38.00 21.20 -15.13
CA GLU A 166 -37.56 20.91 -16.50
C GLU A 166 -38.19 19.63 -17.08
N GLU A 167 -38.38 19.60 -18.39
CA GLU A 167 -38.89 18.40 -19.08
C GLU A 167 -37.73 17.53 -19.54
N ILE A 168 -37.41 16.47 -18.78
CA ILE A 168 -36.35 15.51 -19.10
C ILE A 168 -36.96 14.13 -19.38
N SER A 169 -36.49 13.47 -20.45
CA SER A 169 -36.94 12.13 -20.85
C SER A 169 -35.81 11.35 -21.53
N ASN A 170 -36.03 10.05 -21.77
CA ASN A 170 -35.09 9.18 -22.50
C ASN A 170 -33.64 9.23 -21.96
N ILE A 171 -33.48 9.13 -20.64
CA ILE A 171 -32.16 9.14 -20.00
C ILE A 171 -31.52 7.77 -20.16
N GLU A 172 -30.32 7.71 -20.71
CA GLU A 172 -29.67 6.48 -21.12
C GLU A 172 -28.18 6.49 -20.73
N TYR A 173 -27.67 5.38 -20.21
CA TYR A 173 -26.24 5.19 -20.00
C TYR A 173 -25.78 3.74 -20.07
N GLU A 174 -24.47 3.57 -20.28
CA GLU A 174 -23.79 2.29 -20.34
C GLU A 174 -22.88 2.10 -19.12
N HIS A 175 -22.96 0.92 -18.50
CA HIS A 175 -22.04 0.47 -17.44
C HIS A 175 -21.48 -0.91 -17.79
N TYR A 176 -20.23 -1.13 -17.47
CA TYR A 176 -19.47 -2.34 -17.68
C TYR A 176 -19.02 -2.84 -16.31
N GLU A 177 -19.57 -3.99 -15.91
CA GLU A 177 -19.14 -4.66 -14.68
C GLU A 177 -17.84 -5.41 -14.99
N VAL A 178 -16.74 -4.98 -14.38
CA VAL A 178 -15.41 -5.57 -14.53
C VAL A 178 -15.13 -6.51 -13.36
N ILE A 179 -15.09 -7.81 -13.64
CA ILE A 179 -14.84 -8.85 -12.62
C ILE A 179 -13.45 -9.42 -12.87
N GLN A 180 -12.57 -9.27 -11.88
CA GLN A 180 -11.24 -9.88 -11.89
C GLN A 180 -11.34 -11.32 -11.41
N THR A 181 -11.03 -12.28 -12.28
CA THR A 181 -10.94 -13.69 -11.91
C THR A 181 -9.49 -14.09 -11.75
N PHE A 182 -9.20 -14.66 -10.59
CA PHE A 182 -7.86 -15.07 -10.21
C PHE A 182 -7.75 -16.59 -10.28
N LYS A 183 -6.55 -17.06 -10.61
CA LYS A 183 -6.28 -18.49 -10.68
C LYS A 183 -5.89 -18.99 -9.30
N GLU A 184 -6.56 -20.03 -8.84
CA GLU A 184 -6.13 -20.75 -7.63
C GLU A 184 -4.87 -21.58 -7.93
N PHE A 185 -3.84 -21.39 -7.13
CA PHE A 185 -2.68 -22.27 -7.09
C PHE A 185 -2.66 -23.02 -5.75
N LYS A 186 -2.28 -24.30 -5.76
CA LYS A 186 -2.07 -25.07 -4.54
C LYS A 186 -0.59 -25.11 -4.22
N ASN A 187 -0.22 -24.71 -3.00
CA ASN A 187 1.14 -24.86 -2.45
C ASN A 187 2.23 -24.32 -3.39
N ARG A 188 2.18 -23.02 -3.70
CA ARG A 188 3.25 -22.36 -4.47
C ARG A 188 4.49 -22.26 -3.59
N ASN A 189 5.63 -22.76 -4.07
CA ASN A 189 6.90 -22.65 -3.36
C ASN A 189 7.67 -21.46 -3.90
N MET A 190 7.85 -20.44 -3.07
CA MET A 190 8.62 -19.24 -3.38
C MET A 190 10.06 -19.42 -2.87
N ASP A 191 11.05 -19.12 -3.72
CA ASP A 191 12.47 -19.15 -3.33
C ASP A 191 13.08 -17.75 -3.27
N TYR A 192 12.90 -17.11 -2.12
CA TYR A 192 13.47 -15.78 -1.82
C TYR A 192 14.99 -15.76 -1.76
N SER A 193 15.69 -16.93 -1.80
CA SER A 193 17.15 -16.92 -1.87
C SER A 193 17.68 -16.36 -3.18
N THR A 194 16.85 -16.33 -4.24
CA THR A 194 17.18 -15.70 -5.51
C THR A 194 16.87 -14.20 -5.55
N TRP A 195 16.16 -13.66 -4.55
CA TRP A 195 15.74 -12.27 -4.50
C TRP A 195 16.79 -11.42 -3.79
N ILE A 196 17.43 -10.49 -4.51
CA ILE A 196 18.44 -9.56 -3.97
C ILE A 196 17.94 -8.14 -4.14
N ALA A 197 18.22 -7.26 -3.20
CA ALA A 197 17.87 -5.85 -3.32
C ALA A 197 18.99 -4.99 -2.75
N THR A 198 19.10 -3.77 -3.28
CA THR A 198 19.98 -2.73 -2.78
C THR A 198 19.14 -1.49 -2.55
N ASP A 199 19.25 -0.90 -1.37
CA ASP A 199 18.54 0.34 -1.06
C ASP A 199 19.34 1.59 -1.47
N ASP A 200 18.77 2.79 -1.25
CA ASP A 200 19.37 4.05 -1.70
C ASP A 200 20.65 4.43 -0.94
N LEU A 201 21.01 3.66 0.08
CA LEU A 201 22.24 3.81 0.85
C LEU A 201 23.29 2.78 0.44
N GLY A 202 23.02 1.96 -0.58
CA GLY A 202 23.93 0.92 -1.06
C GLY A 202 23.96 -0.33 -0.17
N ARG A 203 23.00 -0.51 0.75
CA ARG A 203 22.93 -1.70 1.59
C ARG A 203 22.31 -2.83 0.78
N VAL A 204 23.08 -3.88 0.54
CA VAL A 204 22.64 -5.07 -0.19
C VAL A 204 22.07 -6.10 0.80
N THR A 205 20.96 -6.73 0.44
CA THR A 205 20.41 -7.83 1.25
C THR A 205 21.40 -9.00 1.29
N PRO A 206 21.71 -9.57 2.48
CA PRO A 206 22.71 -10.61 2.58
C PRO A 206 22.19 -11.93 2.00
N ASP A 207 23.12 -12.72 1.47
CA ASP A 207 22.86 -14.07 0.98
C ASP A 207 23.41 -15.15 1.94
N TYR A 208 23.21 -16.41 1.58
CA TYR A 208 23.65 -17.57 2.35
C TYR A 208 25.15 -17.54 2.72
N SER A 209 26.02 -16.96 1.88
CA SER A 209 27.46 -16.92 2.14
C SER A 209 27.80 -16.01 3.32
N ILE A 210 26.94 -15.04 3.63
CA ILE A 210 27.10 -14.07 4.72
C ILE A 210 26.40 -14.58 5.99
N VAL A 211 25.14 -15.01 5.89
CA VAL A 211 24.29 -15.29 7.07
C VAL A 211 24.08 -16.77 7.35
N GLY A 212 24.46 -17.65 6.43
CA GLY A 212 24.20 -19.09 6.55
C GLY A 212 22.73 -19.47 6.35
N GLY A 213 22.44 -20.73 6.65
CA GLY A 213 21.10 -21.33 6.45
C GLY A 213 20.10 -20.95 7.54
N PRO A 214 18.79 -21.22 7.32
CA PRO A 214 17.76 -20.86 8.27
C PRO A 214 17.98 -21.46 9.67
N GLY A 215 17.93 -20.61 10.69
CA GLY A 215 17.99 -20.98 12.11
C GLY A 215 16.72 -21.69 12.58
N LYS A 216 16.85 -22.52 13.63
CA LYS A 216 15.68 -23.16 14.26
C LYS A 216 15.02 -22.20 15.25
N GLU A 217 13.68 -22.17 15.26
CA GLU A 217 12.87 -21.38 16.20
C GLU A 217 13.21 -19.88 16.24
N LYS A 218 13.48 -19.29 15.07
CA LYS A 218 13.69 -17.84 14.91
C LYS A 218 12.49 -17.22 14.23
N TYR A 219 11.79 -16.35 14.95
CA TYR A 219 10.57 -15.69 14.49
C TYR A 219 10.69 -14.18 14.57
N VAL A 220 10.12 -13.49 13.59
CA VAL A 220 10.00 -12.04 13.54
C VAL A 220 8.54 -11.65 13.47
N GLY A 221 8.08 -10.92 14.48
CA GLY A 221 6.77 -10.30 14.51
C GLY A 221 6.86 -8.80 14.24
N LEU A 222 5.90 -8.23 13.53
CA LEU A 222 5.85 -6.79 13.22
C LEU A 222 4.62 -6.14 13.84
N PHE A 223 4.82 -5.05 14.57
CA PHE A 223 3.72 -4.29 15.16
C PHE A 223 2.94 -3.55 14.05
N TYR A 224 1.65 -3.86 13.92
CA TYR A 224 0.81 -3.42 12.80
C TYR A 224 -0.43 -2.68 13.30
N PHE A 225 -0.59 -1.44 12.84
CA PHE A 225 -1.65 -0.56 13.32
C PHE A 225 -2.92 -0.69 12.45
N MET A 226 -4.08 -0.65 13.12
CA MET A 226 -5.41 -0.79 12.49
C MET A 226 -6.21 0.52 12.51
N CYS A 227 -5.59 1.62 12.94
CA CYS A 227 -6.29 2.85 13.29
C CYS A 227 -6.70 3.72 12.11
N HIS A 228 -6.37 3.35 10.87
CA HIS A 228 -6.80 4.06 9.66
C HIS A 228 -8.24 3.74 9.27
N VAL A 229 -9.15 3.79 10.25
CA VAL A 229 -10.58 3.70 10.04
C VAL A 229 -11.15 5.12 9.95
N HIS A 230 -11.86 5.39 8.86
CA HIS A 230 -12.39 6.67 8.39
C HIS A 230 -12.54 7.85 9.38
N ALA A 231 -12.12 9.04 8.93
CA ALA A 231 -12.55 10.35 9.43
C ALA A 231 -13.27 11.15 8.34
N MET A 232 -14.41 10.62 7.85
CA MET A 232 -15.17 11.23 6.74
C MET A 232 -15.44 12.74 6.96
N GLY A 233 -14.92 13.58 6.06
CA GLY A 233 -15.10 15.03 6.07
C GLY A 233 -13.85 15.84 6.47
N GLU A 234 -12.73 15.18 6.83
CA GLU A 234 -11.46 15.86 7.07
C GLU A 234 -10.50 15.71 5.88
N LYS A 235 -9.82 16.77 5.45
CA LYS A 235 -8.67 16.62 4.53
C LYS A 235 -7.52 15.93 5.26
N ALA A 236 -6.74 15.10 4.55
CA ALA A 236 -5.50 14.58 5.09
C ALA A 236 -4.60 15.74 5.51
N ARG A 237 -4.16 15.74 6.77
CA ARG A 237 -3.29 16.73 7.38
C ARG A 237 -1.88 16.17 7.43
N ASP A 238 -1.04 16.45 6.44
CA ASP A 238 0.33 15.94 6.38
C ASP A 238 1.32 17.00 6.85
N HIS A 239 2.01 16.74 7.95
CA HIS A 239 2.98 17.67 8.54
C HIS A 239 4.20 17.92 7.64
N THR A 240 4.71 16.87 6.98
CA THR A 240 5.86 16.96 6.07
C THR A 240 5.49 17.76 4.82
N LYS A 241 4.31 17.50 4.25
CA LYS A 241 3.80 18.24 3.10
C LYS A 241 3.60 19.72 3.42
N ILE A 242 3.00 20.05 4.56
CA ILE A 242 2.85 21.45 5.01
C ILE A 242 4.22 22.12 5.12
N TYR A 243 5.21 21.46 5.73
CA TYR A 243 6.57 22.00 5.84
C TYR A 243 7.21 22.25 4.46
N LEU A 244 7.15 21.29 3.55
CA LEU A 244 7.80 21.39 2.23
C LEU A 244 7.12 22.41 1.31
N GLU A 245 5.78 22.49 1.31
CA GLU A 245 5.04 23.35 0.40
C GLU A 245 4.81 24.76 0.94
N GLN A 246 4.68 24.93 2.26
CA GLN A 246 4.27 26.19 2.90
C GLN A 246 5.29 26.73 3.90
N GLY A 247 6.30 25.94 4.28
CA GLY A 247 7.39 26.34 5.17
C GLY A 247 7.12 26.14 6.66
N LEU A 248 8.17 26.34 7.46
CA LEU A 248 8.18 26.10 8.91
C LEU A 248 7.14 26.94 9.68
N GLU A 249 6.97 28.21 9.33
CA GLU A 249 6.05 29.10 10.04
C GLU A 249 4.58 28.67 9.83
N ALA A 250 4.23 28.19 8.63
CA ALA A 250 2.91 27.63 8.37
C ALA A 250 2.66 26.38 9.23
N LEU A 251 3.65 25.49 9.37
CA LEU A 251 3.54 24.32 10.25
C LEU A 251 3.39 24.73 11.73
N LYS A 252 4.18 25.70 12.20
CA LYS A 252 4.07 26.23 13.58
C LYS A 252 2.72 26.87 13.86
N GLU A 253 2.11 27.52 12.88
CA GLU A 253 0.75 28.06 13.00
C GLU A 253 -0.32 26.95 13.01
N PHE A 254 -0.10 25.89 12.22
CA PHE A 254 -1.02 24.79 12.05
C PHE A 254 -1.13 23.88 13.29
N LEU A 255 0.01 23.42 13.84
CA LEU A 255 0.03 22.40 14.88
C LEU A 255 -0.76 22.75 16.16
N PRO A 256 -0.70 23.97 16.71
CA PRO A 256 -1.49 24.35 17.88
C PRO A 256 -3.00 24.24 17.65
N LYS A 257 -3.46 24.39 16.40
CA LYS A 257 -4.88 24.34 16.00
C LYS A 257 -5.32 22.93 15.57
N SER A 258 -4.39 22.03 15.30
CA SER A 258 -4.67 20.68 14.81
C SER A 258 -4.95 19.67 15.94
N HIS A 259 -5.83 18.70 15.67
CA HIS A 259 -6.05 17.54 16.54
C HIS A 259 -5.07 16.39 16.28
N GLY A 260 -4.24 16.49 15.24
CA GLY A 260 -3.35 15.44 14.78
C GLY A 260 -3.18 15.46 13.27
N GLY A 261 -2.36 14.56 12.76
CA GLY A 261 -2.08 14.50 11.32
C GLY A 261 -1.20 13.32 10.95
N HIS A 262 -1.15 13.07 9.64
CA HIS A 262 -0.19 12.18 9.04
C HIS A 262 1.21 12.79 9.19
N TRP A 263 2.20 11.99 9.57
CA TRP A 263 3.57 12.46 9.67
C TRP A 263 4.22 12.64 8.28
N ALA A 264 3.82 11.83 7.30
CA ALA A 264 4.09 11.99 5.88
C ALA A 264 3.08 11.18 5.04
N GLU A 265 3.17 11.28 3.72
CA GLU A 265 2.35 10.51 2.79
C GLU A 265 2.87 9.08 2.61
N PRO A 266 2.06 8.04 2.94
CA PRO A 266 2.39 6.65 2.64
C PRO A 266 2.65 6.46 1.15
N TYR A 267 3.52 5.51 0.77
CA TYR A 267 3.77 5.24 -0.65
C TYR A 267 2.48 4.86 -1.40
N PHE A 268 1.58 4.14 -0.75
CA PHE A 268 0.26 3.79 -1.30
C PHE A 268 -0.80 4.89 -1.10
N GLY A 269 -0.39 6.10 -0.72
CA GLY A 269 -1.23 7.25 -0.43
C GLY A 269 -1.92 7.16 0.94
N TYR A 270 -2.64 8.20 1.37
CA TYR A 270 -3.46 8.18 2.61
C TYR A 270 -4.65 7.20 2.47
N TYR A 271 -4.38 5.91 2.61
CA TYR A 271 -5.37 4.83 2.48
C TYR A 271 -6.10 4.59 3.80
N LEU A 272 -7.03 3.64 3.77
CA LEU A 272 -7.82 3.22 4.93
C LEU A 272 -7.53 1.76 5.23
N SER A 273 -7.73 1.34 6.46
CA SER A 273 -7.72 -0.07 6.89
C SER A 273 -8.89 -0.90 6.33
N TYR A 274 -9.57 -0.40 5.30
CA TYR A 274 -10.59 -1.10 4.50
C TYR A 274 -10.11 -1.36 3.05
N ASP A 275 -8.93 -0.86 2.69
CA ASP A 275 -8.40 -0.98 1.34
C ASP A 275 -7.73 -2.35 1.12
N GLU A 276 -8.48 -3.30 0.57
CA GLU A 276 -7.99 -4.66 0.28
C GLU A 276 -6.71 -4.64 -0.55
N TRP A 277 -6.59 -3.71 -1.50
CA TRP A 277 -5.42 -3.63 -2.38
C TRP A 277 -4.13 -3.37 -1.58
N VAL A 278 -4.20 -2.53 -0.54
CA VAL A 278 -3.07 -2.30 0.36
C VAL A 278 -2.74 -3.55 1.17
N TYR A 279 -3.74 -4.33 1.59
CA TYR A 279 -3.48 -5.60 2.29
C TYR A 279 -2.86 -6.68 1.39
N PHE A 280 -3.13 -6.69 0.08
CA PHE A 280 -2.37 -7.49 -0.88
C PHE A 280 -0.90 -7.06 -0.89
N LYS A 281 -0.63 -5.76 -1.08
CA LYS A 281 0.75 -5.24 -1.13
C LYS A 281 1.51 -5.47 0.17
N HIS A 282 0.90 -5.23 1.32
CA HIS A 282 1.52 -5.52 2.62
C HIS A 282 1.80 -7.01 2.81
N ALA A 283 0.90 -7.91 2.42
CA ALA A 283 1.16 -9.35 2.54
C ALA A 283 2.41 -9.76 1.77
N PHE A 284 2.52 -9.37 0.50
CA PHE A 284 3.65 -9.72 -0.36
C PHE A 284 4.96 -9.10 0.11
N MET A 285 4.94 -7.82 0.50
CA MET A 285 6.11 -7.15 1.06
C MET A 285 6.61 -7.82 2.34
N LEU A 286 5.70 -8.07 3.30
CA LEU A 286 6.08 -8.62 4.60
C LEU A 286 6.54 -10.08 4.50
N GLU A 287 5.91 -10.85 3.61
CA GLU A 287 6.31 -12.23 3.37
C GLU A 287 7.70 -12.29 2.69
N ALA A 288 7.95 -11.48 1.66
CA ALA A 288 9.26 -11.39 1.00
C ALA A 288 10.37 -10.88 1.96
N ALA A 289 10.00 -10.07 2.95
CA ALA A 289 10.90 -9.65 4.02
C ALA A 289 11.19 -10.74 5.06
N GLY A 290 10.39 -11.80 5.11
CA GLY A 290 10.52 -12.91 6.05
C GLY A 290 9.84 -12.68 7.40
N VAL A 291 8.86 -11.77 7.47
CA VAL A 291 8.03 -11.56 8.67
C VAL A 291 7.07 -12.74 8.87
N ASP A 292 7.13 -13.36 10.05
CA ASP A 292 6.33 -14.57 10.35
C ASP A 292 4.91 -14.22 10.77
N PHE A 293 4.73 -13.11 11.47
CA PHE A 293 3.41 -12.66 11.93
C PHE A 293 3.36 -11.16 12.21
N ILE A 294 2.15 -10.62 12.26
CA ILE A 294 1.88 -9.24 12.67
C ILE A 294 1.17 -9.21 14.02
N PHE A 295 1.54 -8.25 14.87
CA PHE A 295 0.83 -7.94 16.10
C PHE A 295 -0.23 -6.87 15.78
N LEU A 296 -1.51 -7.20 15.85
CA LEU A 296 -2.59 -6.26 15.58
C LEU A 296 -2.77 -5.33 16.78
N ASP A 297 -2.55 -4.02 16.56
CA ASP A 297 -2.65 -3.02 17.62
C ASP A 297 -4.09 -2.79 18.10
N PHE A 298 -4.40 -3.29 19.29
CA PHE A 298 -5.64 -2.99 20.03
C PHE A 298 -5.34 -2.34 21.40
N SER A 299 -4.10 -1.86 21.60
CA SER A 299 -3.60 -1.35 22.89
C SER A 299 -4.44 -0.21 23.48
N ASN A 300 -5.16 0.53 22.64
CA ASN A 300 -6.01 1.67 22.98
C ASN A 300 -7.49 1.28 23.24
N HIS A 301 -7.80 0.02 23.55
CA HIS A 301 -9.17 -0.48 23.79
C HIS A 301 -10.08 -0.26 22.57
N ARG A 302 -9.55 -0.58 21.39
CA ARG A 302 -10.28 -0.54 20.11
C ARG A 302 -9.80 -1.71 19.24
N THR A 303 -10.73 -2.60 18.89
CA THR A 303 -10.45 -3.84 18.15
C THR A 303 -10.76 -3.78 16.66
N TYR A 304 -11.31 -2.64 16.19
CA TYR A 304 -11.59 -2.36 14.78
C TYR A 304 -12.24 -3.53 14.01
N PRO A 305 -13.35 -4.12 14.50
CA PRO A 305 -13.82 -5.42 14.03
C PRO A 305 -14.06 -5.50 12.51
N ASP A 306 -14.59 -4.43 11.90
CA ASP A 306 -14.83 -4.39 10.45
C ASP A 306 -13.52 -4.35 9.65
N ALA A 307 -12.57 -3.50 10.05
CA ALA A 307 -11.28 -3.39 9.38
C ALA A 307 -10.43 -4.66 9.57
N THR A 308 -10.45 -5.22 10.79
CA THR A 308 -9.84 -6.51 11.10
C THR A 308 -10.44 -7.60 10.21
N LYS A 309 -11.76 -7.66 10.05
CA LYS A 309 -12.40 -8.63 9.16
C LYS A 309 -11.94 -8.49 7.72
N VAL A 310 -11.84 -7.28 7.18
CA VAL A 310 -11.33 -7.05 5.81
C VAL A 310 -9.91 -7.61 5.66
N LEU A 311 -9.00 -7.29 6.59
CA LEU A 311 -7.64 -7.82 6.58
C LEU A 311 -7.63 -9.36 6.55
N LEU A 312 -8.38 -10.02 7.44
CA LEU A 312 -8.42 -11.48 7.53
C LEU A 312 -9.01 -12.13 6.28
N ASP A 313 -10.10 -11.59 5.75
CA ASP A 313 -10.74 -12.11 4.54
C ASP A 313 -9.82 -11.97 3.32
N THR A 314 -9.14 -10.82 3.19
CA THR A 314 -8.17 -10.58 2.12
C THR A 314 -6.97 -11.53 2.24
N TRP A 315 -6.42 -11.75 3.44
CA TRP A 315 -5.31 -12.68 3.62
C TRP A 315 -5.70 -14.14 3.42
N LEU A 316 -6.91 -14.56 3.81
CA LEU A 316 -7.44 -15.87 3.41
C LEU A 316 -7.58 -16.00 1.89
N LYS A 317 -8.01 -14.93 1.20
CA LYS A 317 -8.11 -14.90 -0.26
C LYS A 317 -6.72 -15.10 -0.90
N ILE A 318 -5.69 -14.44 -0.40
CA ILE A 318 -4.29 -14.61 -0.84
C ILE A 318 -3.83 -16.07 -0.64
N ARG A 319 -4.13 -16.67 0.52
CA ARG A 319 -3.78 -18.08 0.80
C ARG A 319 -4.51 -19.07 -0.08
N LYS A 320 -5.79 -18.84 -0.37
CA LYS A 320 -6.56 -19.64 -1.34
C LYS A 320 -6.00 -19.53 -2.76
N MET A 321 -5.40 -18.39 -3.10
CA MET A 321 -4.68 -18.21 -4.36
C MET A 321 -3.33 -18.94 -4.40
N GLY A 322 -2.85 -19.47 -3.28
CA GLY A 322 -1.63 -20.28 -3.18
C GLY A 322 -0.41 -19.53 -2.68
N CYS A 323 -0.54 -18.24 -2.36
CA CYS A 323 0.52 -17.41 -1.78
C CYS A 323 0.47 -17.46 -0.25
N ASN A 324 1.58 -17.16 0.42
CA ASN A 324 1.61 -17.06 1.88
C ASN A 324 1.24 -15.64 2.33
N THR A 325 0.86 -15.53 3.60
CA THR A 325 0.78 -14.26 4.32
C THR A 325 1.41 -14.47 5.69
N PRO A 326 1.90 -13.41 6.35
CA PRO A 326 2.18 -13.48 7.77
C PRO A 326 0.97 -14.03 8.54
N GLN A 327 1.23 -14.64 9.70
CA GLN A 327 0.18 -14.97 10.66
C GLN A 327 -0.18 -13.72 11.49
N ILE A 328 -1.15 -13.82 12.39
CA ILE A 328 -1.60 -12.71 13.23
C ILE A 328 -1.51 -13.07 14.72
N VAL A 329 -1.27 -12.05 15.53
CA VAL A 329 -1.33 -12.08 17.00
C VAL A 329 -2.11 -10.84 17.48
N PRO A 330 -3.31 -10.99 18.06
CA PRO A 330 -3.98 -9.85 18.69
C PRO A 330 -3.18 -9.30 19.87
N MET A 331 -3.02 -7.98 19.94
CA MET A 331 -2.30 -7.30 21.03
C MET A 331 -3.19 -6.28 21.75
N CYS A 332 -3.64 -6.64 22.95
CA CYS A 332 -4.49 -5.82 23.81
C CYS A 332 -3.67 -4.89 24.71
N GLY A 333 -4.34 -3.96 25.38
CA GLY A 333 -3.71 -3.07 26.37
C GLY A 333 -3.21 -3.79 27.64
N ASP A 334 -2.33 -3.12 28.38
CA ASP A 334 -1.66 -3.67 29.57
C ASP A 334 -2.54 -3.72 30.83
N MET A 335 -3.81 -3.38 30.75
CA MET A 335 -4.73 -3.39 31.89
C MET A 335 -5.61 -4.65 31.86
N PRO A 336 -5.77 -5.39 32.99
CA PRO A 336 -6.60 -6.61 33.02
C PRO A 336 -8.04 -6.41 32.57
N SER A 337 -8.66 -5.26 32.88
CA SER A 337 -10.03 -4.97 32.41
C SER A 337 -10.12 -4.86 30.89
N ILE A 338 -9.06 -4.38 30.25
CA ILE A 338 -9.01 -4.17 28.79
C ILE A 338 -8.91 -5.52 28.09
N LEU A 339 -8.11 -6.47 28.60
CA LEU A 339 -8.09 -7.83 28.07
C LEU A 339 -9.48 -8.50 28.14
N VAL A 340 -10.25 -8.27 29.22
CA VAL A 340 -11.63 -8.81 29.33
C VAL A 340 -12.54 -8.24 28.23
N VAL A 341 -12.49 -6.93 28.01
CA VAL A 341 -13.32 -6.26 27.00
C VAL A 341 -12.91 -6.68 25.59
N ASP A 342 -11.62 -6.62 25.28
CA ASP A 342 -11.12 -6.93 23.95
C ASP A 342 -11.35 -8.41 23.63
N LEU A 343 -11.08 -9.33 24.57
CA LEU A 343 -11.33 -10.75 24.36
C LEU A 343 -12.81 -11.05 24.13
N TYR A 344 -13.74 -10.33 24.77
CA TYR A 344 -15.17 -10.49 24.49
C TYR A 344 -15.50 -10.26 23.01
N THR A 345 -14.96 -9.18 22.41
CA THR A 345 -15.17 -8.85 21.00
C THR A 345 -14.37 -9.79 20.08
N LEU A 346 -13.08 -9.96 20.34
CA LEU A 346 -12.18 -10.78 19.53
C LEU A 346 -12.59 -12.25 19.52
N TRP A 347 -13.24 -12.75 20.58
CA TRP A 347 -13.75 -14.10 20.60
C TRP A 347 -14.74 -14.34 19.47
N ASP A 348 -15.66 -13.41 19.24
CA ASP A 348 -16.64 -13.54 18.15
C ASP A 348 -16.08 -13.12 16.78
N THR A 349 -15.21 -12.12 16.73
CA THR A 349 -14.64 -11.64 15.46
C THR A 349 -13.60 -12.60 14.88
N ILE A 350 -12.80 -13.26 15.73
CA ILE A 350 -11.65 -14.07 15.31
C ILE A 350 -11.79 -15.53 15.77
N PHE A 351 -11.82 -15.76 17.09
CA PHE A 351 -11.57 -17.10 17.63
C PHE A 351 -12.72 -18.11 17.47
N THR A 352 -13.94 -17.66 17.16
CA THR A 352 -15.08 -18.54 16.84
C THR A 352 -15.17 -18.91 15.37
N LYS A 353 -14.34 -18.32 14.50
CA LYS A 353 -14.38 -18.49 13.03
C LYS A 353 -13.34 -19.54 12.61
N PRO A 354 -13.75 -20.79 12.28
CA PRO A 354 -12.80 -21.84 11.91
C PRO A 354 -11.96 -21.48 10.69
N GLU A 355 -12.50 -20.66 9.79
CA GLU A 355 -11.80 -20.16 8.60
C GLU A 355 -10.56 -19.31 8.95
N TYR A 356 -10.51 -18.67 10.13
CA TYR A 356 -9.36 -17.85 10.53
C TYR A 356 -8.27 -18.63 11.28
N ASP A 357 -8.46 -19.92 11.63
CA ASP A 357 -7.46 -20.68 12.41
C ASP A 357 -6.08 -20.75 11.73
N GLU A 358 -6.05 -20.84 10.40
CA GLU A 358 -4.78 -20.86 9.66
C GLU A 358 -4.00 -19.54 9.77
N LEU A 359 -4.69 -18.42 9.97
CA LEU A 359 -4.08 -17.10 10.11
C LEU A 359 -3.46 -16.90 11.50
N LEU A 360 -3.85 -17.68 12.50
CA LEU A 360 -3.40 -17.49 13.89
C LEU A 360 -2.00 -18.04 14.13
N PHE A 361 -1.09 -17.19 14.60
CA PHE A 361 0.22 -17.64 15.05
C PHE A 361 0.07 -18.45 16.35
N LYS A 362 0.69 -19.63 16.40
CA LYS A 362 0.61 -20.54 17.54
C LYS A 362 1.91 -20.51 18.34
N TRP A 363 1.81 -20.24 19.64
CA TRP A 363 2.90 -20.33 20.60
C TRP A 363 2.53 -21.38 21.66
N GLU A 364 3.47 -22.27 22.04
CA GLU A 364 3.19 -23.36 22.99
C GLU A 364 1.98 -24.24 22.60
N GLY A 365 1.74 -24.39 21.29
CA GLY A 365 0.69 -25.22 20.72
C GLY A 365 -0.71 -24.60 20.65
N LYS A 366 -0.90 -23.34 21.07
CA LYS A 366 -2.19 -22.62 21.01
C LYS A 366 -2.03 -21.24 20.36
N PRO A 367 -3.10 -20.64 19.82
CA PRO A 367 -3.06 -19.27 19.33
C PRO A 367 -2.52 -18.30 20.39
N LEU A 368 -1.58 -17.44 20.01
CA LEU A 368 -1.00 -16.43 20.89
C LEU A 368 -1.90 -15.19 20.94
N ILE A 369 -2.06 -14.65 22.14
CA ILE A 369 -2.61 -13.31 22.38
C ILE A 369 -1.68 -12.56 23.33
N LEU A 370 -1.47 -11.28 23.07
CA LEU A 370 -0.79 -10.39 24.00
C LEU A 370 -1.83 -9.60 24.80
N GLY A 371 -1.76 -9.66 26.13
CA GLY A 371 -2.65 -8.93 27.02
C GLY A 371 -2.44 -9.29 28.49
N ASN A 372 -2.76 -8.36 29.38
CA ASN A 372 -2.51 -8.56 30.80
C ASN A 372 -3.57 -9.47 31.45
N ASN A 373 -3.15 -10.64 31.91
CA ASN A 373 -4.00 -11.66 32.53
C ASN A 373 -3.86 -11.74 34.05
N ASP A 374 -3.38 -10.69 34.72
CA ASP A 374 -3.34 -10.65 36.18
C ASP A 374 -4.75 -10.85 36.79
N ASP A 375 -4.82 -11.60 37.88
CA ASP A 375 -6.08 -11.89 38.56
C ASP A 375 -6.69 -10.59 39.13
N PRO A 376 -7.89 -10.19 38.70
CA PRO A 376 -8.57 -9.00 39.23
C PRO A 376 -8.90 -9.09 40.74
N LYS A 377 -8.81 -10.28 41.34
CA LYS A 377 -8.97 -10.52 42.79
C LYS A 377 -7.65 -10.56 43.55
N GLY A 378 -6.51 -10.53 42.86
CA GLY A 378 -5.19 -10.52 43.46
C GLY A 378 -4.87 -9.20 44.17
N ASP A 379 -3.90 -9.24 45.09
CA ASP A 379 -3.50 -8.07 45.89
C ASP A 379 -2.59 -7.10 45.10
N ARG A 380 -2.20 -7.43 43.85
CA ARG A 380 -1.27 -6.64 43.02
C ARG A 380 -1.39 -6.96 41.52
N TRP A 381 -1.41 -5.92 40.69
CA TRP A 381 -1.29 -6.02 39.22
C TRP A 381 0.03 -5.40 38.75
N THR A 382 0.73 -6.07 37.84
CA THR A 382 1.86 -5.49 37.11
C THR A 382 1.28 -4.71 35.94
N VAL A 383 1.36 -3.37 35.99
CA VAL A 383 0.91 -2.49 34.91
C VAL A 383 1.87 -1.32 34.75
N SER A 384 1.86 -0.69 33.59
CA SER A 384 2.51 0.59 33.37
C SER A 384 1.83 1.75 34.12
N GLY A 385 2.62 2.71 34.61
CA GLY A 385 2.14 3.90 35.33
C GLY A 385 2.24 3.88 36.86
N THR A 386 1.95 5.02 37.50
CA THR A 386 2.15 5.24 38.95
C THR A 386 0.99 4.78 39.84
N THR A 387 -0.15 4.39 39.26
CA THR A 387 -1.28 3.86 40.04
C THR A 387 -1.94 2.70 39.28
N PRO A 388 -1.80 1.46 39.76
CA PRO A 388 -2.59 0.34 39.27
C PRO A 388 -4.08 0.66 39.36
N GLN A 389 -4.85 0.22 38.37
CA GLN A 389 -6.30 0.32 38.42
C GLN A 389 -6.81 -0.40 39.69
N THR A 390 -7.73 0.20 40.45
CA THR A 390 -8.31 -0.46 41.63
C THR A 390 -9.33 -1.53 41.19
N ARG A 391 -9.66 -2.46 42.10
CA ARG A 391 -10.73 -3.44 41.84
C ARG A 391 -12.05 -2.77 41.48
N GLU A 392 -12.39 -1.65 42.12
CA GLU A 392 -13.58 -0.86 41.80
C GLU A 392 -13.53 -0.32 40.38
N GLN A 393 -12.38 0.24 39.96
CA GLN A 393 -12.20 0.74 38.60
C GLN A 393 -12.24 -0.38 37.54
N PHE A 394 -11.75 -1.58 37.86
CA PHE A 394 -11.90 -2.75 36.98
C PHE A 394 -13.37 -3.07 36.74
N TYR A 395 -14.15 -3.22 37.82
CA TYR A 395 -15.58 -3.50 37.72
C TYR A 395 -16.35 -2.34 37.09
N GLU A 396 -15.92 -1.10 37.28
CA GLU A 396 -16.50 0.07 36.60
C GLU A 396 -16.39 -0.08 35.08
N ILE A 397 -15.21 -0.43 34.56
CA ILE A 397 -14.99 -0.58 33.11
C ILE A 397 -15.82 -1.72 32.55
N ILE A 398 -15.73 -2.93 33.11
CA ILE A 398 -16.42 -4.10 32.55
C ILE A 398 -17.95 -4.04 32.72
N SER A 399 -18.45 -3.25 33.68
CA SER A 399 -19.90 -3.07 33.90
C SER A 399 -20.54 -2.05 32.95
N ARG A 400 -19.75 -1.33 32.13
CA ARG A 400 -20.30 -0.42 31.10
C ARG A 400 -21.13 -1.17 30.06
N ASP A 401 -20.82 -2.44 29.82
CA ASP A 401 -21.62 -3.35 29.02
C ASP A 401 -22.03 -4.58 29.86
N LYS A 402 -23.34 -4.80 30.00
CA LYS A 402 -23.90 -5.92 30.76
C LYS A 402 -23.49 -7.29 30.20
N ASN A 403 -23.23 -7.38 28.90
CA ASN A 403 -22.78 -8.61 28.25
C ASN A 403 -21.33 -8.93 28.60
N ILE A 404 -20.47 -7.91 28.67
CA ILE A 404 -19.07 -8.07 29.08
C ILE A 404 -18.99 -8.48 30.55
N LEU A 405 -19.75 -7.81 31.43
CA LEU A 405 -19.84 -8.20 32.83
C LEU A 405 -20.28 -9.67 32.97
N LYS A 406 -21.33 -10.08 32.26
CA LYS A 406 -21.81 -11.47 32.26
C LYS A 406 -20.77 -12.44 31.69
N PHE A 407 -20.03 -12.05 30.65
CA PHE A 407 -18.97 -12.86 30.06
C PHE A 407 -17.86 -13.17 31.08
N PHE A 408 -17.50 -12.18 31.90
CA PHE A 408 -16.53 -12.37 32.99
C PHE A 408 -17.11 -13.18 34.16
N GLU A 409 -18.26 -12.78 34.72
CA GLU A 409 -18.85 -13.41 35.91
C GLU A 409 -19.31 -14.84 35.71
N SER A 410 -19.69 -15.22 34.48
CA SER A 410 -20.06 -16.60 34.15
C SER A 410 -18.88 -17.58 34.09
N GLY A 411 -17.65 -17.10 34.16
CA GLY A 411 -16.43 -17.89 33.97
C GLY A 411 -16.05 -18.11 32.50
N ARG A 412 -16.87 -17.66 31.55
CA ARG A 412 -16.61 -17.82 30.11
C ARG A 412 -15.32 -17.15 29.66
N PHE A 413 -14.97 -15.98 30.22
CA PHE A 413 -13.66 -15.34 29.98
C PHE A 413 -12.48 -16.29 30.23
N HIS A 414 -12.47 -16.98 31.39
CA HIS A 414 -11.39 -17.91 31.75
C HIS A 414 -11.39 -19.17 30.87
N GLU A 415 -12.57 -19.66 30.47
CA GLU A 415 -12.69 -20.77 29.52
C GLU A 415 -12.08 -20.38 28.16
N CYS A 416 -12.42 -19.21 27.64
CA CYS A 416 -11.86 -18.65 26.41
C CYS A 416 -10.34 -18.50 26.51
N LEU A 417 -9.85 -17.87 27.59
CA LEU A 417 -8.43 -17.63 27.81
C LEU A 417 -7.62 -18.94 27.90
N SER A 418 -8.20 -20.00 28.48
CA SER A 418 -7.53 -21.32 28.58
C SER A 418 -7.22 -21.99 27.24
N LYS A 419 -7.90 -21.57 26.16
CA LYS A 419 -7.71 -22.04 24.79
C LYS A 419 -6.61 -21.27 24.05
N LEU A 420 -6.06 -20.23 24.66
CA LEU A 420 -5.01 -19.38 24.11
C LEU A 420 -3.70 -19.55 24.90
N THR A 421 -2.60 -19.17 24.27
CA THR A 421 -1.34 -18.87 24.96
C THR A 421 -1.29 -17.37 25.18
N VAL A 422 -1.00 -16.95 26.41
CA VAL A 422 -1.01 -15.53 26.79
C VAL A 422 0.41 -15.09 27.13
N ARG A 423 0.78 -13.90 26.68
CA ARG A 423 1.89 -13.11 27.21
C ARG A 423 1.38 -11.71 27.52
N LYS A 424 1.94 -11.06 28.53
CA LYS A 424 1.69 -9.63 28.81
C LYS A 424 2.45 -8.79 27.77
N CYS A 425 2.03 -7.56 27.54
CA CYS A 425 2.72 -6.67 26.60
C CYS A 425 2.54 -5.20 26.99
N TRP A 426 3.64 -4.48 27.07
CA TRP A 426 3.67 -3.02 27.11
C TRP A 426 5.07 -2.48 26.79
N ALA A 427 5.31 -1.17 26.94
CA ALA A 427 6.65 -0.60 26.87
C ALA A 427 7.35 -0.63 28.25
N TRP A 428 8.64 -0.96 28.25
CA TRP A 428 9.55 -0.88 29.41
C TRP A 428 9.11 -1.69 30.65
N GLN A 429 8.43 -2.81 30.48
CA GLN A 429 8.03 -3.68 31.60
C GLN A 429 9.02 -4.82 31.80
N ALA A 430 9.60 -5.35 30.72
CA ALA A 430 10.59 -6.43 30.79
C ALA A 430 11.80 -6.06 31.66
N SER A 431 12.21 -4.78 31.65
CA SER A 431 13.34 -4.29 32.46
C SER A 431 13.09 -4.38 33.97
N ARG A 432 11.83 -4.49 34.41
CA ARG A 432 11.45 -4.58 35.84
C ARG A 432 11.59 -6.00 36.39
N TYR A 433 11.73 -7.01 35.54
CA TYR A 433 11.78 -8.43 35.94
C TYR A 433 12.91 -8.74 36.92
N GLU A 434 14.06 -8.07 36.82
CA GLU A 434 15.18 -8.36 37.74
C GLU A 434 14.93 -7.85 39.16
N GLU A 435 14.16 -6.78 39.30
CA GLU A 435 13.75 -6.24 40.61
C GLU A 435 12.52 -6.97 41.15
N ASP A 436 11.61 -7.37 40.27
CA ASP A 436 10.36 -8.02 40.64
C ASP A 436 9.95 -9.09 39.62
N LYS A 437 10.09 -10.35 40.03
CA LYS A 437 9.78 -11.52 39.20
C LYS A 437 8.31 -11.63 38.78
N ASN A 438 7.39 -10.85 39.38
CA ASN A 438 6.00 -10.78 38.93
C ASN A 438 5.85 -10.15 37.53
N PHE A 439 6.86 -9.42 37.05
CA PHE A 439 6.93 -8.94 35.66
C PHE A 439 7.38 -10.04 34.66
N ALA A 440 7.39 -11.32 35.08
CA ALA A 440 7.46 -12.43 34.13
C ALA A 440 6.25 -12.42 33.18
N GLY A 441 6.42 -12.98 31.98
CA GLY A 441 5.37 -13.06 30.97
C GLY A 441 5.28 -11.85 30.04
N TYR A 442 6.03 -10.76 30.27
CA TYR A 442 6.04 -9.60 29.38
C TYR A 442 6.85 -9.84 28.11
N TRP A 443 6.23 -9.57 26.97
CA TRP A 443 6.87 -9.32 25.68
C TRP A 443 6.69 -7.84 25.37
N ASP A 444 7.75 -7.05 25.51
CA ASP A 444 7.63 -5.61 25.34
C ASP A 444 7.50 -5.24 23.86
N TRP A 445 6.69 -4.23 23.55
CA TRP A 445 6.62 -3.67 22.19
C TRP A 445 7.69 -2.59 21.95
N LEU A 446 8.21 -1.98 23.02
CA LEU A 446 9.25 -0.96 22.93
C LEU A 446 10.11 -0.94 24.19
N ASP A 447 11.43 -0.84 24.00
CA ASP A 447 12.40 -0.64 25.08
C ASP A 447 13.57 0.29 24.66
N TRP A 448 14.37 0.74 25.61
CA TRP A 448 15.61 1.48 25.38
C TRP A 448 16.76 0.53 25.05
N SER A 449 17.76 1.04 24.33
CA SER A 449 18.99 0.30 24.05
C SER A 449 19.93 0.32 25.26
N PRO A 450 20.56 -0.80 25.65
CA PRO A 450 20.25 -2.17 25.25
C PRO A 450 18.92 -2.65 25.86
N GLN A 451 18.14 -3.39 25.07
CA GLN A 451 16.78 -3.81 25.44
C GLN A 451 16.80 -4.90 26.50
N ALA A 452 15.87 -4.84 27.44
CA ALA A 452 15.60 -5.92 28.37
C ALA A 452 14.88 -7.07 27.64
N PRO A 453 15.25 -8.34 27.92
CA PRO A 453 14.60 -9.49 27.31
C PRO A 453 13.19 -9.69 27.88
N GLY A 454 12.22 -9.84 26.98
CA GLY A 454 10.90 -10.37 27.28
C GLY A 454 10.97 -11.85 27.61
N ARG A 455 10.16 -12.28 28.59
CA ARG A 455 10.27 -13.61 29.21
C ARG A 455 8.93 -14.33 29.29
N SER A 456 8.98 -15.65 29.33
CA SER A 456 7.84 -16.49 29.72
C SER A 456 7.46 -16.25 31.19
N PHE A 457 6.33 -16.80 31.63
CA PHE A 457 5.95 -16.78 33.05
C PHE A 457 6.92 -17.56 33.95
N ASP A 458 7.63 -18.54 33.39
CA ASP A 458 8.68 -19.30 34.09
C ASP A 458 10.03 -18.57 34.10
N GLY A 459 10.14 -17.43 33.41
CA GLY A 459 11.34 -16.59 33.39
C GLY A 459 12.31 -16.89 32.23
N GLU A 460 11.96 -17.78 31.31
CA GLU A 460 12.78 -18.08 30.13
C GLU A 460 12.79 -16.91 29.15
N ILE A 461 13.94 -16.58 28.56
CA ILE A 461 14.04 -15.53 27.55
C ILE A 461 13.35 -16.01 26.27
N GLU A 462 12.41 -15.22 25.78
CA GLU A 462 11.67 -15.53 24.55
C GLU A 462 11.82 -14.43 23.50
N GLN A 463 11.74 -13.17 23.91
CA GLN A 463 11.52 -12.04 23.00
C GLN A 463 12.46 -10.87 23.25
N ILE A 464 12.82 -10.14 22.19
CA ILE A 464 13.42 -8.80 22.27
C ILE A 464 12.62 -7.84 21.38
N SER A 465 12.37 -6.63 21.90
CA SER A 465 11.77 -5.54 21.13
C SER A 465 12.84 -4.82 20.31
N VAL A 466 12.50 -4.44 19.09
CA VAL A 466 13.37 -3.68 18.20
C VAL A 466 12.55 -2.56 17.58
N LYS A 467 12.96 -1.32 17.84
CA LYS A 467 12.25 -0.14 17.35
C LYS A 467 13.03 0.54 16.22
N MET A 468 12.32 1.03 15.21
CA MET A 468 12.93 1.85 14.15
C MET A 468 13.16 3.29 14.58
N GLY A 469 12.28 3.79 15.46
CA GLY A 469 12.32 5.09 16.11
C GLY A 469 11.56 5.03 17.44
N THR A 470 11.37 6.18 18.10
CA THR A 470 10.80 6.24 19.46
C THR A 470 9.53 7.09 19.52
N HIS A 471 9.57 8.26 20.17
CA HIS A 471 8.39 9.10 20.41
C HIS A 471 8.74 10.56 20.18
N ALA A 472 7.91 11.25 19.40
CA ALA A 472 8.12 12.66 19.05
C ALA A 472 8.23 13.60 20.26
N HIS A 473 7.41 13.39 21.30
CA HIS A 473 7.41 14.24 22.51
C HIS A 473 8.65 14.11 23.40
N THR A 474 9.41 13.03 23.23
CA THR A 474 10.70 12.87 23.92
C THR A 474 11.85 13.43 23.08
N SER A 475 11.56 13.91 21.87
CA SER A 475 12.54 14.30 20.84
C SER A 475 13.60 13.22 20.60
N THR A 476 13.22 11.95 20.73
CA THR A 476 14.07 10.82 20.36
C THR A 476 13.48 10.18 19.11
N GLY A 477 14.25 10.15 18.03
CA GLY A 477 13.84 9.67 16.71
C GLY A 477 14.70 8.52 16.19
N ARG A 478 14.67 8.32 14.88
CA ARG A 478 15.42 7.29 14.14
C ARG A 478 16.94 7.43 14.23
N SER A 479 17.44 8.62 14.54
CA SER A 479 18.86 8.91 14.73
C SER A 479 19.40 8.64 16.14
N TYR A 480 18.51 8.33 17.10
CA TYR A 480 18.89 8.19 18.50
C TYR A 480 19.71 6.91 18.78
N LEU A 481 20.89 7.06 19.40
CA LEU A 481 21.86 5.98 19.70
C LEU A 481 22.31 5.97 21.17
N GLY A 482 21.40 5.84 22.13
CA GLY A 482 21.69 5.63 23.58
C GLY A 482 22.47 6.73 24.35
N LYS A 483 23.25 7.56 23.66
CA LYS A 483 24.00 8.76 24.07
C LYS A 483 24.24 9.61 22.81
N LYS A 484 23.95 10.92 22.93
CA LYS A 484 24.04 11.97 21.89
C LYS A 484 22.72 12.19 21.14
N ASP A 485 22.08 13.27 21.53
CA ASP A 485 20.98 13.95 20.85
C ASP A 485 21.52 14.62 19.58
N TYR A 486 20.82 14.44 18.45
CA TYR A 486 21.14 15.01 17.15
C TYR A 486 20.13 16.09 16.75
N GLY A 487 19.58 16.87 17.69
CA GLY A 487 18.80 18.06 17.33
C GLY A 487 19.64 19.07 16.52
N THR A 488 19.01 19.72 15.54
CA THR A 488 19.64 20.79 14.73
C THR A 488 19.92 22.05 15.57
N GLY A 489 19.16 22.23 16.65
CA GLY A 489 19.14 23.46 17.45
C GLY A 489 18.45 24.64 16.74
N LEU A 490 17.84 24.43 15.57
CA LEU A 490 17.22 25.49 14.76
C LEU A 490 15.75 25.76 15.13
N GLY A 491 15.14 24.91 15.96
CA GLY A 491 13.71 25.02 16.27
C GLY A 491 12.83 24.83 15.02
N ASP A 492 13.27 23.94 14.14
CA ASP A 492 12.67 23.61 12.85
C ASP A 492 12.11 22.19 12.82
N PHE A 493 11.79 21.64 13.99
CA PHE A 493 11.29 20.28 14.16
C PHE A 493 12.26 19.19 13.65
N ASP A 494 13.53 19.54 13.46
CA ASP A 494 14.60 18.74 12.86
C ASP A 494 14.30 18.23 11.44
N PHE A 495 13.45 18.93 10.68
CA PHE A 495 13.28 18.62 9.25
C PHE A 495 14.60 18.76 8.47
N THR A 496 15.50 19.65 8.90
CA THR A 496 16.81 19.83 8.25
C THR A 496 17.91 18.90 8.76
N LEU A 497 17.61 17.98 9.69
CA LEU A 497 18.63 17.11 10.28
C LEU A 497 19.29 16.17 9.28
N GLY A 498 18.52 15.65 8.30
CA GLY A 498 19.04 14.83 7.21
C GLY A 498 19.51 13.43 7.60
N THR A 499 19.25 12.97 8.83
CA THR A 499 19.65 11.62 9.30
C THR A 499 18.54 10.58 9.24
N ALA A 500 17.29 11.00 9.07
CA ALA A 500 16.12 10.13 9.13
C ALA A 500 16.21 8.90 8.21
N LYS A 501 16.94 8.99 7.08
CA LYS A 501 17.10 7.90 6.11
C LYS A 501 18.03 6.75 6.55
N TYR A 502 18.92 6.96 7.53
CA TYR A 502 19.99 6.00 7.83
C TYR A 502 19.55 4.81 8.70
N GLY A 503 18.51 4.96 9.52
CA GLY A 503 18.07 3.90 10.42
C GLY A 503 19.08 3.50 11.48
N LEU A 504 19.74 4.48 12.09
CA LEU A 504 20.78 4.26 13.11
C LEU A 504 20.23 3.58 14.37
N CYS A 505 19.10 4.08 14.90
CA CYS A 505 18.41 3.48 16.06
C CYS A 505 18.04 2.03 15.77
N PHE A 506 17.51 1.77 14.57
CA PHE A 506 17.09 0.44 14.14
C PHE A 506 18.26 -0.54 14.09
N GLU A 507 19.37 -0.13 13.49
CA GLU A 507 20.61 -0.91 13.48
C GLU A 507 21.10 -1.24 14.89
N GLU A 508 21.22 -0.24 15.78
CA GLU A 508 21.71 -0.48 17.14
C GLU A 508 20.83 -1.48 17.90
N GLN A 509 19.52 -1.32 17.79
CA GLN A 509 18.53 -2.19 18.43
C GLN A 509 18.62 -3.62 17.89
N PHE A 510 18.74 -3.80 16.57
CA PHE A 510 18.89 -5.12 15.95
C PHE A 510 20.21 -5.78 16.34
N ARG A 511 21.32 -5.05 16.28
CA ARG A 511 22.65 -5.55 16.67
C ARG A 511 22.69 -5.98 18.13
N ASN A 512 21.93 -5.32 19.00
CA ASN A 512 21.78 -5.74 20.41
C ASN A 512 20.88 -6.97 20.55
N ALA A 513 19.76 -7.04 19.83
CA ALA A 513 18.90 -8.22 19.79
C ALA A 513 19.66 -9.48 19.35
N MET A 514 20.52 -9.37 18.34
CA MET A 514 21.37 -10.46 17.87
C MET A 514 22.34 -10.99 18.93
N LYS A 515 22.79 -10.16 19.89
CA LYS A 515 23.65 -10.61 21.01
C LYS A 515 22.87 -11.40 22.05
N VAL A 516 21.58 -11.10 22.23
CA VAL A 516 20.69 -11.82 23.14
C VAL A 516 20.27 -13.16 22.55
N ASP A 517 20.21 -13.26 21.22
CA ASP A 517 19.82 -14.46 20.47
C ASP A 517 18.40 -14.98 20.85
N PRO A 518 17.37 -14.11 20.86
CA PRO A 518 16.02 -14.50 21.28
C PRO A 518 15.37 -15.47 20.28
N LYS A 519 14.25 -16.08 20.68
CA LYS A 519 13.40 -16.82 19.74
C LYS A 519 12.56 -15.87 18.88
N VAL A 520 12.11 -14.77 19.46
CA VAL A 520 11.22 -13.79 18.82
C VAL A 520 11.87 -12.42 18.82
N ILE A 521 11.87 -11.76 17.67
CA ILE A 521 12.09 -10.31 17.58
C ILE A 521 10.74 -9.66 17.26
N MET A 522 10.34 -8.65 18.05
CA MET A 522 9.21 -7.79 17.73
C MET A 522 9.71 -6.46 17.17
N ILE A 523 9.39 -6.16 15.93
CA ILE A 523 9.73 -4.89 15.27
C ILE A 523 8.59 -3.89 15.48
N THR A 524 8.91 -2.64 15.82
CA THR A 524 7.96 -1.53 15.94
C THR A 524 8.31 -0.43 14.94
N GLY A 525 7.43 -0.02 14.00
CA GLY A 525 6.07 -0.50 13.66
C GLY A 525 5.72 -0.27 12.17
N TRP A 526 4.50 -0.59 11.75
CA TRP A 526 4.04 -0.54 10.34
C TRP A 526 2.58 -0.09 10.24
N ASN A 527 2.24 0.74 9.24
CA ASN A 527 0.87 1.22 8.97
C ASN A 527 0.26 2.09 10.10
N GLU A 528 1.06 2.91 10.80
CA GLU A 528 0.58 3.82 11.84
C GLU A 528 0.23 5.20 11.29
N TRP A 529 1.08 5.76 10.40
CA TRP A 529 1.07 7.05 9.68
C TRP A 529 0.56 8.34 10.36
N TYR A 530 -0.27 8.28 11.38
CA TYR A 530 -1.03 9.36 11.97
C TYR A 530 -0.75 9.44 13.47
N ALA A 531 -0.59 10.64 13.99
CA ALA A 531 -0.50 10.86 15.43
C ALA A 531 -1.47 11.93 15.91
N GLY A 532 -2.01 11.70 17.10
CA GLY A 532 -2.81 12.69 17.82
C GLY A 532 -1.96 13.83 18.37
N CYS A 533 -2.53 15.03 18.39
CA CYS A 533 -1.94 16.20 19.04
C CYS A 533 -2.67 16.48 20.36
N ILE A 534 -1.97 16.28 21.48
CA ILE A 534 -2.52 16.47 22.82
C ILE A 534 -2.34 17.92 23.25
N LYS A 535 -3.43 18.56 23.70
CA LYS A 535 -3.45 19.94 24.18
C LYS A 535 -3.32 19.97 25.70
N LEU A 536 -2.34 20.71 26.22
CA LEU A 536 -2.09 20.92 27.63
C LEU A 536 -1.87 22.43 27.91
N PRO A 537 -2.93 23.27 27.87
CA PRO A 537 -2.80 24.70 28.12
C PRO A 537 -2.10 24.99 29.46
N GLY A 538 -1.16 25.95 29.45
CA GLY A 538 -0.37 26.31 30.64
C GLY A 538 0.89 25.47 30.87
N ARG A 539 1.21 24.55 29.96
CA ARG A 539 2.51 23.83 29.93
C ARG A 539 3.42 24.44 28.87
N ASP A 540 4.27 25.37 29.30
CA ASP A 540 5.21 26.08 28.40
C ASP A 540 6.55 25.35 28.22
N ASP A 541 6.77 24.27 28.98
CA ASP A 541 7.98 23.44 28.99
C ASP A 541 7.98 22.32 27.93
N LEU A 542 6.94 22.22 27.11
CA LEU A 542 6.77 21.15 26.12
C LEU A 542 7.64 21.37 24.88
N VAL A 543 8.14 20.26 24.35
CA VAL A 543 9.02 20.21 23.17
C VAL A 543 8.59 19.03 22.28
N VAL A 544 8.63 19.23 20.97
CA VAL A 544 8.50 18.18 19.95
C VAL A 544 9.61 18.38 18.94
N GLY A 545 10.38 17.35 18.64
CA GLY A 545 11.51 17.43 17.69
C GLY A 545 12.44 18.61 17.97
N HIS A 546 12.90 18.71 19.21
CA HIS A 546 13.77 19.78 19.70
C HIS A 546 13.25 21.22 19.48
N THR A 547 11.95 21.37 19.24
CA THR A 547 11.28 22.64 19.01
C THR A 547 10.24 22.90 20.10
N SER A 548 10.26 24.10 20.67
CA SER A 548 9.33 24.50 21.73
C SER A 548 7.88 24.50 21.21
N THR A 549 6.99 23.80 21.92
CA THR A 549 5.57 23.65 21.58
C THR A 549 4.69 23.99 22.79
N PRO A 550 4.69 25.24 23.26
CA PRO A 550 3.95 25.61 24.47
C PRO A 550 2.46 25.28 24.31
N GLY A 551 1.93 24.53 25.27
CA GLY A 551 0.53 24.14 25.32
C GLY A 551 0.14 22.90 24.52
N TYR A 552 1.06 22.21 23.83
CA TYR A 552 0.75 20.97 23.11
C TYR A 552 1.96 20.06 22.85
N TYR A 553 1.70 18.80 22.51
CA TYR A 553 2.72 17.88 22.02
C TYR A 553 2.11 16.79 21.11
N LEU A 554 2.93 16.11 20.31
CA LEU A 554 2.56 14.90 19.56
C LEU A 554 3.16 13.68 20.26
N VAL A 555 2.32 12.69 20.57
CA VAL A 555 2.73 11.55 21.40
C VAL A 555 3.67 10.62 20.63
N ASP A 556 3.19 10.08 19.51
CA ASP A 556 3.77 8.92 18.83
C ASP A 556 4.65 9.30 17.65
N GLN A 557 4.01 9.74 16.56
CA GLN A 557 4.62 10.08 15.28
C GLN A 557 4.55 11.59 15.03
N PHE A 558 5.43 12.13 14.19
CA PHE A 558 5.34 13.53 13.81
C PHE A 558 5.90 13.86 12.42
N ASN A 559 7.13 13.45 12.13
CA ASN A 559 7.81 13.70 10.85
C ASN A 559 8.76 12.52 10.53
N PRO A 560 9.52 12.55 9.41
CA PRO A 560 10.37 11.44 9.02
C PRO A 560 11.43 11.04 10.06
N GLU A 561 11.94 11.97 10.89
CA GLU A 561 12.90 11.66 11.97
C GLU A 561 12.19 11.10 13.21
N PHE A 562 11.08 11.73 13.60
CA PHE A 562 10.30 11.39 14.79
C PHE A 562 9.11 10.50 14.43
N SER A 563 9.43 9.34 13.88
CA SER A 563 8.48 8.28 13.56
C SER A 563 9.08 6.90 13.79
N ARG A 564 8.27 5.92 14.18
CA ARG A 564 8.65 4.51 14.30
C ARG A 564 8.14 3.64 13.16
N ASP A 565 7.42 4.22 12.20
CA ASP A 565 6.78 3.50 11.10
C ASP A 565 7.77 3.16 9.97
N GLY A 566 7.92 1.88 9.65
CA GLY A 566 8.83 1.37 8.63
C GLY A 566 8.27 1.28 7.23
N GLU A 567 6.98 1.57 7.04
CA GLU A 567 6.34 1.45 5.74
C GLU A 567 6.92 2.49 4.75
N PRO A 568 7.10 2.13 3.47
CA PRO A 568 7.59 3.06 2.46
C PRO A 568 6.75 4.33 2.34
N MET A 569 7.42 5.47 2.13
CA MET A 569 6.78 6.77 1.93
C MET A 569 6.95 7.27 0.49
N LYS A 570 6.05 8.12 -0.01
CA LYS A 570 6.15 8.71 -1.37
C LYS A 570 7.43 9.52 -1.57
N ILE A 571 7.87 10.23 -0.55
CA ILE A 571 9.07 11.09 -0.62
C ILE A 571 10.32 10.21 -0.47
N ARG A 572 10.99 9.96 -1.59
CA ARG A 572 12.23 9.16 -1.62
C ARG A 572 13.46 9.93 -1.12
N ASN A 573 13.60 11.19 -1.53
CA ASN A 573 14.78 12.02 -1.32
C ASN A 573 14.53 13.22 -0.39
N GLY A 574 15.60 13.88 0.06
CA GLY A 574 15.52 15.06 0.93
C GLY A 574 15.19 14.68 2.38
N VAL A 575 14.02 15.10 2.87
CA VAL A 575 13.55 14.75 4.23
C VAL A 575 13.03 13.32 4.34
N GLY A 576 12.66 12.70 3.21
CA GLY A 576 12.11 11.34 3.18
C GLY A 576 13.16 10.25 3.05
N PHE A 577 12.69 9.01 3.00
CA PHE A 577 13.54 7.82 2.94
C PHE A 577 13.04 6.73 1.98
N GLY A 578 11.97 6.98 1.21
CA GLY A 578 11.42 5.99 0.28
C GLY A 578 11.13 4.66 0.97
N ASP A 579 11.78 3.59 0.54
CA ASP A 579 11.72 2.23 1.07
C ASP A 579 12.99 1.76 1.80
N ASN A 580 13.89 2.67 2.18
CA ASN A 580 15.14 2.29 2.86
C ASN A 580 14.90 1.46 4.14
N TYR A 581 13.83 1.75 4.88
CA TYR A 581 13.49 0.99 6.09
C TYR A 581 12.94 -0.40 5.80
N TYR A 582 12.25 -0.58 4.66
CA TYR A 582 11.81 -1.88 4.21
C TYR A 582 13.00 -2.80 3.91
N TYR A 583 13.96 -2.35 3.10
CA TYR A 583 15.15 -3.17 2.80
C TYR A 583 16.12 -3.31 3.97
N GLN A 584 16.22 -2.31 4.85
CA GLN A 584 16.96 -2.47 6.10
C GLN A 584 16.33 -3.55 6.99
N MET A 585 15.00 -3.61 7.05
CA MET A 585 14.28 -4.68 7.75
C MET A 585 14.54 -6.04 7.11
N VAL A 586 14.41 -6.16 5.78
CA VAL A 586 14.72 -7.40 5.03
C VAL A 586 16.15 -7.88 5.36
N ASN A 587 17.11 -6.96 5.37
CA ASN A 587 18.51 -7.27 5.68
C ASN A 587 18.65 -7.89 7.08
N TYR A 588 18.15 -7.21 8.11
CA TYR A 588 18.29 -7.71 9.48
C TYR A 588 17.46 -8.96 9.77
N ILE A 589 16.32 -9.14 9.11
CA ILE A 589 15.57 -10.40 9.22
C ILE A 589 16.39 -11.55 8.63
N ARG A 590 17.05 -11.36 7.48
CA ARG A 590 17.95 -12.38 6.92
C ARG A 590 19.16 -12.64 7.82
N GLU A 591 19.75 -11.63 8.45
CA GLU A 591 20.81 -11.82 9.43
C GLU A 591 20.35 -12.64 10.65
N PHE A 592 19.13 -12.40 11.15
CA PHE A 592 18.59 -13.10 12.32
C PHE A 592 18.11 -14.52 12.02
N LYS A 593 17.41 -14.70 10.90
CA LYS A 593 16.79 -15.98 10.54
C LYS A 593 17.67 -16.86 9.67
N GLY A 594 18.64 -16.30 8.95
CA GLY A 594 19.33 -16.97 7.85
C GLY A 594 18.49 -17.03 6.57
N ILE A 595 19.08 -17.52 5.47
CA ILE A 595 18.41 -17.66 4.17
C ILE A 595 18.85 -18.96 3.49
N ASN A 596 18.04 -19.52 2.59
CA ASN A 596 18.45 -20.72 1.85
C ASN A 596 19.63 -20.43 0.92
N LYS A 597 20.40 -21.48 0.58
CA LYS A 597 21.46 -21.37 -0.42
C LYS A 597 20.84 -21.14 -1.79
N MET A 598 21.31 -20.10 -2.48
CA MET A 598 20.88 -19.78 -3.83
C MET A 598 21.13 -20.97 -4.77
N PRO A 599 20.14 -21.38 -5.57
CA PRO A 599 20.31 -22.44 -6.55
C PRO A 599 21.23 -21.98 -7.69
N VAL A 600 22.18 -22.85 -8.07
CA VAL A 600 23.04 -22.62 -9.23
C VAL A 600 22.32 -23.07 -10.50
N ALA A 601 22.50 -22.33 -11.59
CA ALA A 601 21.88 -22.59 -12.87
C ALA A 601 22.21 -24.01 -13.39
N SER A 602 21.17 -24.72 -13.81
CA SER A 602 21.24 -26.10 -14.33
C SER A 602 20.59 -26.20 -15.70
N GLY A 603 20.93 -27.25 -16.47
CA GLY A 603 20.32 -27.50 -17.78
C GLY A 603 20.67 -26.46 -18.85
N GLN A 604 21.82 -25.78 -18.71
CA GLN A 604 22.24 -24.71 -19.61
C GLN A 604 22.52 -25.24 -21.03
N LYS A 605 21.85 -24.67 -22.03
CA LYS A 605 21.91 -25.07 -23.44
C LYS A 605 21.40 -23.97 -24.38
N THR A 606 21.71 -24.12 -25.66
CA THR A 606 21.07 -23.36 -26.74
C THR A 606 19.57 -23.65 -26.77
N ILE A 607 18.74 -22.61 -26.82
CA ILE A 607 17.28 -22.73 -26.96
C ILE A 607 16.86 -22.35 -28.38
N ASP A 608 16.14 -23.25 -29.06
CA ASP A 608 15.42 -22.89 -30.28
C ASP A 608 14.09 -22.23 -29.91
N LEU A 609 13.95 -20.92 -30.16
CA LEU A 609 12.68 -20.22 -29.93
C LEU A 609 11.52 -20.84 -30.74
N ASN A 610 11.80 -21.61 -31.80
CA ASN A 610 10.81 -22.34 -32.58
C ASN A 610 10.49 -23.75 -32.08
N GLY A 611 11.31 -24.32 -31.19
CA GLY A 611 11.14 -25.67 -30.63
C GLY A 611 9.99 -25.83 -29.64
N GLY A 612 9.45 -24.71 -29.11
CA GLY A 612 8.34 -24.72 -28.15
C GLY A 612 8.80 -24.75 -26.69
N LEU A 613 7.86 -24.90 -25.76
CA LEU A 613 8.16 -24.79 -24.31
C LEU A 613 8.93 -25.98 -23.74
N SER A 614 8.93 -27.14 -24.41
CA SER A 614 9.70 -28.32 -23.98
C SER A 614 11.21 -28.10 -24.00
N GLU A 615 11.69 -27.09 -24.76
CA GLU A 615 13.09 -26.67 -24.72
C GLU A 615 13.53 -26.23 -23.31
N TRP A 616 12.59 -25.83 -22.46
CA TRP A 616 12.86 -25.28 -21.12
C TRP A 616 12.65 -26.28 -19.98
N ASP A 617 12.24 -27.53 -20.26
CA ASP A 617 11.79 -28.47 -19.22
C ASP A 617 12.89 -28.81 -18.19
N ASP A 618 14.14 -28.89 -18.62
CA ASP A 618 15.34 -29.19 -17.81
C ASP A 618 16.13 -27.93 -17.38
N VAL A 619 15.72 -26.73 -17.83
CA VAL A 619 16.37 -25.46 -17.47
C VAL A 619 15.90 -25.01 -16.09
N GLY A 620 16.86 -24.74 -15.20
CA GLY A 620 16.62 -24.24 -13.85
C GLY A 620 17.70 -23.25 -13.38
N PRO A 621 17.48 -22.56 -12.25
CA PRO A 621 16.28 -22.63 -11.41
C PRO A 621 15.06 -21.95 -12.06
N VAL A 622 13.89 -22.15 -11.44
CA VAL A 622 12.66 -21.41 -11.77
C VAL A 622 12.61 -20.19 -10.87
N TYR A 623 12.70 -19.00 -11.45
CA TYR A 623 12.61 -17.74 -10.72
C TYR A 623 11.14 -17.37 -10.57
N THR A 624 10.57 -17.62 -9.39
CA THR A 624 9.14 -17.44 -9.13
C THR A 624 8.83 -16.06 -8.59
N ASP A 625 7.75 -15.48 -9.08
CA ASP A 625 7.15 -14.28 -8.51
C ASP A 625 5.84 -14.59 -7.76
N PHE A 626 5.28 -13.59 -7.07
CA PHE A 626 3.89 -13.70 -6.64
C PHE A 626 2.97 -13.81 -7.86
N VAL A 627 1.75 -14.31 -7.63
CA VAL A 627 0.72 -14.39 -8.66
C VAL A 627 -0.56 -13.83 -8.08
N ASN A 628 -1.43 -13.32 -8.95
CA ASN A 628 -2.65 -12.59 -8.60
C ASN A 628 -2.38 -11.29 -7.81
N ASP A 629 -1.23 -10.67 -8.03
CA ASP A 629 -0.80 -9.37 -7.48
C ASP A 629 -1.05 -8.18 -8.40
N THR A 630 -1.57 -8.43 -9.61
CA THR A 630 -2.07 -7.41 -10.56
C THR A 630 -3.50 -6.92 -10.23
N VAL A 631 -3.90 -6.95 -8.96
CA VAL A 631 -5.25 -6.59 -8.50
C VAL A 631 -5.52 -5.10 -8.78
N PHE A 632 -6.73 -4.75 -9.20
CA PHE A 632 -7.10 -3.35 -9.41
C PHE A 632 -7.47 -2.70 -8.08
N ARG A 633 -7.17 -1.41 -7.98
CA ARG A 633 -7.53 -0.60 -6.84
C ARG A 633 -8.67 0.32 -7.20
N ARG A 634 -9.67 0.38 -6.34
CA ARG A 634 -10.65 1.47 -6.29
C ARG A 634 -11.05 1.73 -4.85
N HIS A 635 -10.46 2.74 -4.23
CA HIS A 635 -10.72 3.02 -2.82
C HIS A 635 -10.67 4.51 -2.50
N LEU A 636 -11.52 4.95 -1.59
CA LEU A 636 -11.47 6.32 -1.10
C LEU A 636 -10.17 6.57 -0.32
N SER A 637 -9.62 7.77 -0.45
CA SER A 637 -8.61 8.27 0.50
C SER A 637 -9.19 8.39 1.90
N TRP A 638 -8.32 8.41 2.91
CA TRP A 638 -8.65 8.49 4.33
C TRP A 638 -9.65 9.61 4.66
N GLY A 639 -9.43 10.78 4.06
CA GLY A 639 -10.28 11.96 4.21
C GLY A 639 -11.50 12.02 3.28
N GLY A 640 -11.59 11.10 2.32
CA GLY A 640 -12.57 11.11 1.24
C GLY A 640 -12.36 12.26 0.25
N ALA A 641 -11.17 12.85 0.18
CA ALA A 641 -10.89 13.99 -0.70
C ALA A 641 -10.74 13.59 -2.18
N TYR A 642 -10.34 12.35 -2.42
CA TYR A 642 -10.17 11.77 -3.75
C TYR A 642 -10.29 10.24 -3.70
N MET A 643 -10.49 9.63 -4.87
CA MET A 643 -10.59 8.20 -5.11
C MET A 643 -9.27 7.69 -5.71
N TYR A 644 -8.61 6.74 -5.04
CA TYR A 644 -7.51 6.00 -5.65
C TYR A 644 -8.06 5.02 -6.66
N ILE A 645 -7.59 5.12 -7.89
CA ILE A 645 -7.86 4.15 -8.95
C ILE A 645 -6.51 3.67 -9.49
N ASN A 646 -6.30 2.36 -9.49
CA ASN A 646 -5.15 1.74 -10.16
C ASN A 646 -5.66 0.56 -10.98
N ASN A 647 -5.55 0.68 -12.30
CA ASN A 647 -6.00 -0.28 -13.29
C ASN A 647 -4.86 -0.80 -14.17
N THR A 648 -3.61 -0.63 -13.70
CA THR A 648 -2.41 -0.87 -14.51
C THR A 648 -2.02 -2.35 -14.62
N GLY A 649 -2.55 -3.22 -13.75
CA GLY A 649 -2.30 -4.66 -13.81
C GLY A 649 -2.79 -5.31 -15.11
N ARG A 650 -1.89 -5.89 -15.92
CA ARG A 650 -2.24 -6.57 -17.18
C ARG A 650 -1.74 -8.01 -17.21
N ASN A 651 -0.41 -8.16 -17.26
CA ASN A 651 0.26 -9.44 -17.38
C ASN A 651 0.90 -9.83 -16.04
N ASP A 652 0.16 -10.63 -15.28
CA ASP A 652 0.57 -11.26 -14.01
C ASP A 652 1.67 -12.30 -14.28
N ILE A 653 2.91 -11.98 -13.93
CA ILE A 653 4.13 -12.73 -14.16
C ILE A 653 4.20 -13.87 -13.14
N ASP A 654 4.24 -15.10 -13.64
CA ASP A 654 4.31 -16.29 -12.81
C ASP A 654 5.77 -16.66 -12.52
N TYR A 655 6.59 -16.84 -13.57
CA TYR A 655 7.99 -17.18 -13.37
C TYR A 655 8.85 -16.84 -14.59
N ALA A 656 10.15 -16.77 -14.34
CA ALA A 656 11.18 -16.69 -15.36
C ALA A 656 12.13 -17.91 -15.34
N LYS A 657 12.77 -18.16 -16.48
CA LYS A 657 13.88 -19.10 -16.65
C LYS A 657 14.97 -18.47 -17.50
N VAL A 658 16.21 -18.86 -17.23
CA VAL A 658 17.40 -18.37 -17.95
C VAL A 658 18.26 -19.55 -18.37
N SER A 659 18.65 -19.56 -19.64
CA SER A 659 19.65 -20.47 -20.20
C SER A 659 20.74 -19.67 -20.92
N GLN A 660 21.92 -20.25 -21.10
CA GLN A 660 22.97 -19.64 -21.92
C GLN A 660 23.79 -20.70 -22.66
N ASP A 661 24.36 -20.30 -23.80
CA ASP A 661 25.42 -21.02 -24.51
C ASP A 661 26.66 -20.12 -24.67
N ASP A 662 27.61 -20.49 -25.54
CA ASP A 662 28.86 -19.74 -25.72
C ASP A 662 28.63 -18.30 -26.27
N GLU A 663 27.52 -18.03 -26.96
CA GLU A 663 27.28 -16.76 -27.68
C GLU A 663 26.05 -15.99 -27.19
N TYR A 664 25.04 -16.68 -26.67
CA TYR A 664 23.72 -16.12 -26.36
C TYR A 664 23.28 -16.42 -24.93
N ILE A 665 22.42 -15.53 -24.42
CA ILE A 665 21.59 -15.76 -23.25
C ILE A 665 20.14 -15.83 -23.72
N TYR A 666 19.40 -16.78 -23.17
CA TYR A 666 18.01 -17.05 -23.48
C TYR A 666 17.18 -16.80 -22.24
N PHE A 667 16.11 -16.02 -22.41
CA PHE A 667 15.17 -15.75 -21.34
C PHE A 667 13.80 -16.28 -21.72
N LEU A 668 13.09 -16.84 -20.74
CA LEU A 668 11.68 -17.13 -20.78
C LEU A 668 11.04 -16.39 -19.60
N VAL A 669 9.97 -15.65 -19.87
CA VAL A 669 9.04 -15.19 -18.84
C VAL A 669 7.66 -15.74 -19.17
N THR A 670 6.98 -16.22 -18.14
CA THR A 670 5.67 -16.84 -18.22
C THR A 670 4.70 -16.12 -17.32
N THR A 671 3.48 -15.87 -17.79
CA THR A 671 2.40 -15.26 -17.03
C THR A 671 1.40 -16.31 -16.52
N ALA A 672 0.63 -15.95 -15.48
CA ALA A 672 -0.40 -16.80 -14.90
C ALA A 672 -1.56 -17.08 -15.87
N HIS A 673 -1.86 -16.11 -16.74
CA HIS A 673 -2.89 -16.12 -17.78
C HIS A 673 -2.28 -15.87 -19.18
N PRO A 674 -3.00 -16.12 -20.30
CA PRO A 674 -2.52 -15.75 -21.64
C PRO A 674 -2.08 -14.28 -21.71
N LEU A 675 -1.03 -14.00 -22.48
CA LEU A 675 -0.49 -12.65 -22.61
C LEU A 675 -1.51 -11.69 -23.23
N VAL A 676 -1.73 -10.56 -22.58
CA VAL A 676 -2.44 -9.42 -23.14
C VAL A 676 -1.40 -8.56 -23.85
N PHE A 677 -1.21 -8.83 -25.14
CA PHE A 677 -0.25 -8.09 -25.97
C PHE A 677 -0.73 -6.66 -26.21
N VAL A 678 0.16 -5.70 -25.95
CA VAL A 678 -0.02 -4.29 -26.30
C VAL A 678 1.30 -3.78 -26.86
N ASP A 679 1.25 -3.08 -27.99
CA ASP A 679 2.46 -2.56 -28.65
C ASP A 679 2.91 -1.23 -28.04
N GLU A 680 3.26 -1.29 -26.75
CA GLU A 680 3.70 -0.14 -25.95
C GLU A 680 5.12 -0.36 -25.42
N SER A 681 5.79 0.74 -25.08
CA SER A 681 7.19 0.72 -24.64
C SER A 681 7.40 0.08 -23.26
N ASN A 682 6.34 -0.04 -22.47
CA ASN A 682 6.34 -0.64 -21.15
C ASN A 682 5.71 -2.04 -21.10
N PHE A 683 5.50 -2.70 -22.25
CA PHE A 683 5.02 -4.08 -22.30
C PHE A 683 6.17 -5.08 -22.08
N MET A 684 6.07 -5.89 -21.01
CA MET A 684 7.00 -6.98 -20.66
C MET A 684 8.49 -6.62 -20.86
N ASN A 685 9.00 -5.59 -20.16
CA ASN A 685 10.41 -5.22 -20.21
C ASN A 685 11.27 -6.17 -19.37
N LEU A 686 12.49 -6.41 -19.85
CA LEU A 686 13.55 -7.10 -19.10
C LEU A 686 14.65 -6.10 -18.78
N PHE A 687 14.92 -5.91 -17.49
CA PHE A 687 16.01 -5.11 -16.95
C PHE A 687 17.16 -6.04 -16.57
N ILE A 688 18.40 -5.65 -16.90
CA ILE A 688 19.61 -6.45 -16.65
C ILE A 688 20.67 -5.57 -16.00
N ASP A 689 21.18 -6.02 -14.87
CA ASP A 689 22.38 -5.54 -14.18
C ASP A 689 23.50 -6.56 -14.45
N ILE A 690 24.44 -6.20 -15.33
CA ILE A 690 25.43 -7.16 -15.86
C ILE A 690 26.61 -7.38 -14.91
N ASP A 691 26.85 -6.45 -13.98
CA ASP A 691 27.99 -6.48 -13.07
C ASP A 691 27.60 -6.64 -11.60
N MET A 692 26.30 -6.78 -11.31
CA MET A 692 25.70 -6.89 -9.98
C MET A 692 26.07 -5.70 -9.10
N ASN A 693 26.18 -4.52 -9.70
CA ASN A 693 26.62 -3.30 -9.04
C ASN A 693 25.57 -2.20 -9.16
N HIS A 694 24.96 -1.85 -8.02
CA HIS A 694 23.92 -0.83 -7.98
C HIS A 694 24.42 0.60 -8.34
N ASP A 695 25.74 0.83 -8.35
CA ASP A 695 26.33 2.13 -8.70
C ASP A 695 26.44 2.36 -10.22
N THR A 696 26.21 1.33 -11.04
CA THR A 696 26.27 1.36 -12.51
C THR A 696 24.88 1.29 -13.12
N GLY A 697 24.68 2.02 -14.23
CA GLY A 697 23.39 2.08 -14.89
C GLY A 697 22.32 2.83 -14.09
N TRP A 698 21.07 2.73 -14.52
CA TRP A 698 19.93 3.32 -13.81
C TRP A 698 19.50 2.36 -12.70
N GLU A 699 19.68 2.75 -11.43
CA GLU A 699 19.24 1.96 -10.27
C GLU A 699 19.87 0.54 -10.24
N GLY A 700 21.10 0.41 -10.74
CA GLY A 700 21.83 -0.84 -10.92
C GLY A 700 21.63 -1.50 -12.29
N TYR A 701 20.63 -1.11 -13.08
CA TYR A 701 20.40 -1.75 -14.38
C TYR A 701 21.22 -1.08 -15.48
N ASP A 702 22.04 -1.86 -16.15
CA ASP A 702 22.82 -1.43 -17.31
C ASP A 702 22.01 -1.47 -18.60
N PHE A 703 21.04 -2.38 -18.71
CA PHE A 703 20.21 -2.55 -19.91
C PHE A 703 18.73 -2.70 -19.62
N ILE A 704 17.92 -2.23 -20.57
CA ILE A 704 16.50 -2.55 -20.71
C ILE A 704 16.26 -3.14 -22.11
N ILE A 705 15.44 -4.18 -22.16
CA ILE A 705 15.10 -4.89 -23.39
C ILE A 705 13.59 -4.81 -23.60
N ASN A 706 13.17 -4.83 -24.87
CA ASN A 706 11.77 -4.94 -25.29
C ASN A 706 10.93 -3.65 -25.14
N ARG A 707 11.51 -2.46 -25.31
CA ARG A 707 10.72 -1.22 -25.40
C ARG A 707 10.24 -0.91 -26.82
N ASN A 708 10.97 -1.33 -27.84
CA ASN A 708 10.58 -1.21 -29.24
C ASN A 708 10.64 -2.58 -29.93
N ARG A 709 9.72 -2.87 -30.84
CA ARG A 709 9.55 -4.19 -31.48
C ARG A 709 9.42 -4.01 -32.99
N GLU A 710 10.19 -4.80 -33.74
CA GLU A 710 10.16 -4.79 -35.21
C GLU A 710 10.28 -6.23 -35.72
N GLU A 711 9.27 -6.67 -36.47
CA GLU A 711 9.16 -8.01 -37.05
C GLU A 711 9.35 -9.14 -36.02
N LYS A 712 10.59 -9.65 -35.91
CA LYS A 712 11.00 -10.76 -35.03
C LYS A 712 12.05 -10.34 -34.00
N THR A 713 12.28 -9.04 -33.86
CA THR A 713 13.31 -8.50 -32.99
C THR A 713 12.79 -7.41 -32.08
N VAL A 714 13.45 -7.22 -30.94
CA VAL A 714 13.16 -6.18 -29.97
C VAL A 714 14.41 -5.35 -29.67
N SER A 715 14.23 -4.11 -29.22
CA SER A 715 15.33 -3.25 -28.81
C SER A 715 16.08 -3.82 -27.61
N VAL A 716 17.41 -3.65 -27.63
CA VAL A 716 18.30 -3.77 -26.47
C VAL A 716 18.91 -2.39 -26.28
N GLU A 717 18.50 -1.70 -25.22
CA GLU A 717 18.90 -0.34 -24.90
C GLU A 717 19.77 -0.34 -23.65
N ARG A 718 20.87 0.43 -23.68
CA ARG A 718 21.74 0.64 -22.54
C ARG A 718 21.29 1.89 -21.80
N PHE A 719 21.26 1.83 -20.47
CA PHE A 719 21.15 3.04 -19.65
C PHE A 719 22.43 3.85 -19.73
N VAL A 720 22.30 5.17 -19.85
CA VAL A 720 23.44 6.10 -19.91
C VAL A 720 23.34 7.11 -18.76
N ASN A 721 24.48 7.67 -18.36
CA ASN A 721 24.56 8.70 -17.31
C ASN A 721 23.99 8.27 -15.93
N ASN A 722 23.83 6.96 -15.69
CA ASN A 722 23.14 6.42 -14.52
C ASN A 722 21.74 7.02 -14.29
N SER A 723 21.04 7.34 -15.37
CA SER A 723 19.70 7.96 -15.36
C SER A 723 18.75 7.19 -16.27
N TRP A 724 17.47 7.58 -16.26
CA TRP A 724 16.42 7.05 -17.16
C TRP A 724 16.59 7.59 -18.59
N GLU A 725 17.79 7.40 -19.14
CA GLU A 725 18.22 7.80 -20.47
C GLU A 725 18.81 6.59 -21.17
N PHE A 726 18.60 6.50 -22.48
CA PHE A 726 18.82 5.27 -23.22
C PHE A 726 19.62 5.52 -24.49
N GLU A 727 20.48 4.57 -24.83
CA GLU A 727 21.03 4.43 -26.18
C GLU A 727 20.79 3.02 -26.70
N GLU A 728 20.40 2.88 -27.98
CA GLU A 728 20.23 1.55 -28.58
C GLU A 728 21.61 0.87 -28.74
N ALA A 729 21.80 -0.25 -28.03
CA ALA A 729 23.00 -1.07 -28.10
C ALA A 729 22.91 -2.16 -29.16
N GLY A 730 21.69 -2.57 -29.51
CA GLY A 730 21.43 -3.57 -30.54
C GLY A 730 20.00 -4.10 -30.46
N ARG A 731 19.78 -5.30 -31.02
CA ARG A 731 18.47 -5.94 -31.04
C ARG A 731 18.57 -7.43 -30.69
N ALA A 732 17.54 -7.95 -30.04
CA ALA A 732 17.41 -9.35 -29.64
C ALA A 732 16.28 -10.03 -30.43
N GLU A 733 16.41 -11.32 -30.73
CA GLU A 733 15.30 -12.10 -31.29
C GLU A 733 14.27 -12.37 -30.18
N TYR A 734 12.97 -12.30 -30.50
CA TYR A 734 11.92 -12.62 -29.55
C TYR A 734 10.83 -13.51 -30.14
N LYS A 735 10.07 -14.13 -29.24
CA LYS A 735 8.84 -14.84 -29.61
C LYS A 735 7.81 -14.76 -28.50
N LEU A 736 6.59 -14.42 -28.90
CA LEU A 736 5.39 -14.55 -28.08
C LEU A 736 4.75 -15.90 -28.36
N TYR A 737 4.41 -16.63 -27.30
CA TYR A 737 3.69 -17.90 -27.42
C TYR A 737 2.75 -18.11 -26.23
N LYS A 738 1.43 -18.01 -26.48
CA LYS A 738 0.37 -18.16 -25.48
C LYS A 738 0.53 -17.20 -24.28
N LYS A 739 1.17 -17.67 -23.22
CA LYS A 739 1.39 -16.98 -21.94
C LYS A 739 2.87 -16.67 -21.68
N CYS A 740 3.70 -16.74 -22.73
CA CYS A 740 5.14 -16.68 -22.60
C CYS A 740 5.75 -15.69 -23.59
N LEU A 741 6.72 -14.93 -23.12
CA LEU A 741 7.66 -14.18 -23.94
C LEU A 741 9.03 -14.86 -23.81
N MET A 742 9.67 -15.15 -24.93
CA MET A 742 11.03 -15.67 -24.99
C MET A 742 11.94 -14.69 -25.72
N LEU A 743 13.15 -14.51 -25.22
CA LEU A 743 14.19 -13.67 -25.79
C LEU A 743 15.47 -14.47 -26.03
N LYS A 744 16.18 -14.13 -27.11
CA LYS A 744 17.55 -14.59 -27.40
C LYS A 744 18.42 -13.35 -27.61
N VAL A 745 19.33 -13.12 -26.66
CA VAL A 745 20.16 -11.92 -26.57
C VAL A 745 21.62 -12.31 -26.75
N ALA A 746 22.33 -11.65 -27.67
CA ALA A 746 23.75 -11.91 -27.87
C ALA A 746 24.57 -11.32 -26.71
N LYS A 747 25.44 -12.14 -26.10
CA LYS A 747 26.31 -11.71 -24.99
C LYS A 747 27.16 -10.49 -25.35
N LYS A 748 27.62 -10.44 -26.60
CA LYS A 748 28.39 -9.32 -27.13
C LYS A 748 27.64 -7.98 -27.12
N ILE A 749 26.32 -7.98 -27.31
CA ILE A 749 25.51 -6.75 -27.24
C ILE A 749 25.48 -6.20 -25.81
N LEU A 750 25.39 -7.10 -24.83
CA LEU A 750 25.40 -6.77 -23.40
C LEU A 750 26.80 -6.48 -22.85
N GLY A 751 27.87 -6.68 -23.64
CA GLY A 751 29.25 -6.47 -23.17
C GLY A 751 29.80 -7.56 -22.24
N PHE A 752 29.15 -8.73 -22.16
CA PHE A 752 29.64 -9.84 -21.34
C PHE A 752 30.96 -10.43 -21.87
N GLU A 753 31.94 -10.56 -20.97
CA GLU A 753 33.21 -11.23 -21.23
C GLU A 753 33.20 -12.64 -20.59
N GLY A 754 33.17 -13.68 -21.42
CA GLY A 754 33.28 -15.07 -20.95
C GLY A 754 32.19 -16.00 -21.48
N LYS A 755 32.45 -17.30 -21.37
CA LYS A 755 31.54 -18.36 -21.83
C LYS A 755 30.33 -18.55 -20.90
N LYS A 756 30.51 -18.29 -19.61
CA LYS A 756 29.46 -18.36 -18.60
C LYS A 756 29.50 -17.10 -17.77
N VAL A 757 28.35 -16.47 -17.57
CA VAL A 757 28.22 -15.21 -16.82
C VAL A 757 27.07 -15.29 -15.82
N SER A 758 27.27 -14.65 -14.66
CA SER A 758 26.27 -14.42 -13.61
C SER A 758 25.87 -12.95 -13.64
N PHE A 759 24.62 -12.63 -13.32
CA PHE A 759 24.07 -11.28 -13.39
C PHE A 759 22.75 -11.20 -12.62
N ASP A 760 22.27 -9.97 -12.37
CA ASP A 760 20.96 -9.71 -11.78
C ASP A 760 19.97 -9.26 -12.86
N PHE A 761 18.70 -9.64 -12.72
CA PHE A 761 17.67 -9.26 -13.70
C PHE A 761 16.29 -9.11 -13.07
N LYS A 762 15.43 -8.36 -13.77
CA LYS A 762 14.03 -8.12 -13.42
C LYS A 762 13.16 -8.11 -14.66
N TRP A 763 11.96 -8.66 -14.56
CA TRP A 763 10.89 -8.43 -15.53
C TRP A 763 9.90 -7.42 -14.99
N ALA A 764 9.30 -6.61 -15.86
CA ALA A 764 8.14 -5.81 -15.49
C ALA A 764 7.18 -5.61 -16.66
N ASP A 765 5.88 -5.61 -16.39
CA ASP A 765 4.84 -5.27 -17.36
C ASP A 765 4.03 -4.09 -16.88
N ASN A 766 3.91 -3.06 -17.72
CA ASN A 766 3.23 -1.80 -17.40
C ASN A 766 3.81 -1.06 -16.18
N SER A 767 5.09 -1.31 -15.88
CA SER A 767 5.85 -0.62 -14.83
C SER A 767 7.01 0.20 -15.42
N THR A 768 7.66 0.98 -14.56
CA THR A 768 7.96 2.42 -14.76
C THR A 768 8.14 2.94 -16.19
N THR A 769 7.46 4.06 -16.48
CA THR A 769 7.66 4.84 -17.73
C THR A 769 8.41 6.14 -17.49
N THR A 770 8.51 6.56 -16.23
CA THR A 770 9.06 7.87 -15.82
C THR A 770 10.48 7.76 -15.28
N GLY A 771 10.96 6.54 -15.01
CA GLY A 771 12.24 6.29 -14.34
C GLY A 771 12.16 6.36 -12.82
N ASN A 772 10.96 6.44 -12.25
CA ASN A 772 10.75 6.27 -10.83
C ASN A 772 10.72 4.77 -10.47
N VAL A 773 11.84 4.26 -9.97
CA VAL A 773 12.01 2.84 -9.61
C VAL A 773 10.99 2.32 -8.61
N MET A 774 10.43 3.19 -7.76
CA MET A 774 9.41 2.83 -6.78
C MET A 774 8.11 2.38 -7.43
N GLU A 775 7.85 2.77 -8.69
CA GLU A 775 6.65 2.35 -9.44
C GLU A 775 6.58 0.83 -9.65
N PHE A 776 7.67 0.09 -9.44
CA PHE A 776 7.63 -1.38 -9.36
C PHE A 776 6.79 -1.91 -8.19
N MET A 777 6.48 -1.08 -7.18
CA MET A 777 5.67 -1.51 -6.04
C MET A 777 4.16 -1.45 -6.31
N ASP A 778 3.70 -0.58 -7.21
CA ASP A 778 2.27 -0.30 -7.41
C ASP A 778 1.79 -0.34 -8.86
N LEU A 779 2.62 -0.07 -9.86
CA LEU A 779 2.18 -0.07 -11.26
C LEU A 779 2.45 -1.41 -11.93
N GLY A 780 1.42 -1.92 -12.63
CA GLY A 780 1.53 -3.10 -13.47
C GLY A 780 1.87 -4.34 -12.67
N ASP A 781 2.95 -5.00 -13.09
CA ASP A 781 3.56 -6.11 -12.40
C ASP A 781 5.09 -6.08 -12.53
N ALA A 782 5.81 -6.50 -11.50
CA ALA A 782 7.26 -6.53 -11.49
C ALA A 782 7.74 -7.83 -10.84
N ALA A 783 8.55 -8.61 -11.57
CA ALA A 783 9.06 -9.90 -11.12
C ALA A 783 10.59 -9.87 -10.97
N PRO A 784 11.12 -10.03 -9.74
CA PRO A 784 10.37 -10.22 -8.49
C PRO A 784 9.77 -8.91 -7.99
N ASP A 785 8.76 -9.01 -7.13
CA ASP A 785 7.98 -7.88 -6.61
C ASP A 785 8.84 -6.71 -6.07
N SER A 786 8.34 -5.47 -6.16
CA SER A 786 9.05 -4.25 -5.70
C SER A 786 10.45 -4.07 -6.36
N ARG A 787 11.47 -3.59 -5.62
CA ARG A 787 12.85 -3.37 -6.12
C ARG A 787 13.78 -4.58 -5.90
N PHE A 788 13.23 -5.76 -5.59
CA PHE A 788 14.05 -6.97 -5.63
C PHE A 788 14.46 -7.29 -7.07
N ASN A 789 15.57 -8.00 -7.23
CA ASN A 789 16.08 -8.58 -8.46
C ASN A 789 16.20 -10.08 -8.31
N PHE A 790 16.01 -10.81 -9.40
CA PHE A 790 16.46 -12.19 -9.46
C PHE A 790 17.96 -12.23 -9.71
N ARG A 791 18.69 -12.96 -8.88
CA ARG A 791 20.11 -13.24 -9.11
C ARG A 791 20.30 -14.57 -9.82
N TYR A 792 20.92 -14.53 -10.99
CA TYR A 792 21.26 -15.70 -11.79
C TYR A 792 22.74 -16.05 -11.64
N VAL A 793 23.03 -17.27 -11.15
CA VAL A 793 24.38 -17.74 -10.82
C VAL A 793 24.73 -19.00 -11.61
N VAL A 794 25.94 -19.03 -12.16
CA VAL A 794 26.54 -20.21 -12.83
C VAL A 794 27.74 -20.75 -12.04
N GLU A 795 28.05 -22.04 -12.27
CA GLU A 795 29.31 -22.67 -11.80
C GLU A 795 30.56 -22.17 -12.52
#